data_AF-A0A1Q3GL42-F1
#
_entry.id   AF-A0A1Q3GL42-F1
#
_cell.length_a   1.000
_cell.length_b   1.000
_cell.length_c   1.000
_cell.angle_alpha   90.00
_cell.angle_beta   90.00
_cell.angle_gamma   90.00
#
_symmetry.space_group_name_H-M   'P 1'
#
loop_
_entity.id
_entity.type
_entity.pdbx_description
1 polymer ?
#
loop_
_entity_poly.entity_id
_entity_poly.type
_entity_poly.pdbx_seq_one_letter_code
_entity_poly.pdbx_strand_id
1 'polypeptide(L)'
;MKNLKQSLKKRPYALLVLWLVSLLWAYGAQAKPKPLFSNGAVAYAYPVNGITVDGNLADWASKGLKKYPIKEIPFGKPSRNEADLSAYFQAGYDLATQSLYIAVVVTDDSHMVVTDKNAAWNAQDTYMLYLDAKHSPKGSGVLLYEISQNNQKMLDPSDSWDPSVWNATMQNVKFTFKRQGNKSIYEGVVKLGTQLQVGKTIGMDHLIADRDKTEAKGTVSYVSWGSEGGKSRMPGRLGDLIIANPNVAMGTIKGKLAWKDQSIEGVPGRIRLTSTTNPALWTQVDVNKQGEFSAKLPAGTYKMGAVWNFYYKKGKSYKIAPLSQKITIKANQVTQAPLIKLATLPKIDMIPDKGILPAFSTSKAKQLDKFIEAYRDHYGIPGVSLALIEKGKVVYHKTYGIKNNLSGAKVTDETLFEAASITKPVFGFVVCRLAERGIIDLDKPLYQYLPFEDIAYDKRYKLITARYVLSHRTGFPNWANGKIDLKFTPGTKYGYSGEGFEYLKRVVAKITGKDISTVLREEVLEPLNLQNTYFMKNERLAKVVANGHDGIYPSRIVLPEAPGMAWSMHTEAKSFATFALALRNRKGLKPETYDKMFKINTNVVVDKEYARPGVKEFFGLSIWMEKGPFGEAFGHGGNNGDFKCQFKMYKDLDVGFVVFTNSSNGDQLHEALDKYLVTGKLKDTKE
;
A
#
# COMPACT_ATOMS: atom_id res chain seq x y z
N MET A 1 31.49 20.58 36.63
CA MET A 1 30.41 20.82 37.62
C MET A 1 30.23 22.29 38.05
N LYS A 2 31.09 23.22 37.65
CA LYS A 2 30.69 24.63 37.41
C LYS A 2 30.39 24.79 35.93
N ASN A 3 29.21 24.36 35.48
CA ASN A 3 28.63 24.67 34.14
C ASN A 3 27.19 24.14 33.97
N LEU A 4 26.42 24.05 35.06
CA LEU A 4 25.03 23.56 35.01
C LEU A 4 23.98 24.66 35.24
N LYS A 5 24.36 25.94 35.23
CA LYS A 5 23.45 27.08 35.46
C LYS A 5 23.40 28.11 34.31
N GLN A 6 23.79 27.73 33.09
CA GLN A 6 23.67 28.60 31.91
C GLN A 6 22.97 27.97 30.68
N SER A 7 22.29 26.82 30.84
CA SER A 7 21.61 26.13 29.72
C SER A 7 20.08 26.18 29.74
N LEU A 8 19.43 26.90 30.67
CA LEU A 8 17.97 26.82 30.87
C LEU A 8 17.17 28.13 30.62
N LYS A 9 17.72 29.12 29.90
CA LYS A 9 17.00 30.37 29.59
C LYS A 9 16.80 30.73 28.11
N LYS A 10 17.00 29.81 27.16
CA LYS A 10 16.67 30.06 25.74
C LYS A 10 16.10 28.82 25.06
N ARG A 11 14.77 28.63 25.12
CA ARG A 11 13.90 27.96 24.10
C ARG A 11 12.61 27.42 24.75
N PRO A 12 11.52 28.19 24.82
CA PRO A 12 10.19 27.65 25.12
C PRO A 12 9.48 27.06 23.88
N TYR A 13 10.03 27.20 22.67
CA TYR A 13 9.39 26.77 21.41
C TYR A 13 9.98 25.50 20.77
N ALA A 14 11.02 24.90 21.34
CA ALA A 14 11.72 23.78 20.71
C ALA A 14 11.02 22.42 20.91
N LEU A 15 10.24 22.25 21.98
CA LEU A 15 9.51 20.99 22.26
C LEU A 15 8.12 20.95 21.58
N LEU A 16 7.51 22.10 21.30
CA LEU A 16 6.20 22.19 20.64
C LEU A 16 6.29 21.98 19.11
N VAL A 17 7.38 22.45 18.49
CA VAL A 17 7.64 22.25 17.05
C VAL A 17 8.09 20.82 16.74
N LEU A 18 8.80 20.15 17.66
CA LEU A 18 9.10 18.72 17.56
C LEU A 18 7.84 17.84 17.66
N TRP A 19 6.78 18.33 18.31
CA TRP A 19 5.50 17.63 18.39
C TRP A 19 4.65 17.83 17.10
N LEU A 20 4.62 19.04 16.53
CA LEU A 20 3.94 19.32 15.25
C LEU A 20 4.61 18.70 14.01
N VAL A 21 5.94 18.56 14.02
CA VAL A 21 6.69 17.85 12.95
C VAL A 21 6.44 16.33 12.99
N SER A 22 6.01 15.79 14.14
CA SER A 22 5.61 14.39 14.27
C SER A 22 4.20 14.10 13.70
N LEU A 23 3.35 15.12 13.57
CA LEU A 23 2.02 15.01 12.96
C LEU A 23 2.05 15.09 11.42
N LEU A 24 3.01 15.80 10.83
CA LEU A 24 3.26 15.77 9.38
C LEU A 24 3.99 14.50 8.91
N TRP A 25 4.52 13.74 9.87
CA TRP A 25 4.98 12.35 9.68
C TRP A 25 3.82 11.39 9.33
N ALA A 26 2.56 11.81 9.49
CA ALA A 26 1.39 10.95 9.28
C ALA A 26 0.90 10.84 7.83
N TYR A 27 1.43 11.63 6.87
CA TYR A 27 0.92 11.62 5.48
C TYR A 27 1.94 11.26 4.38
N GLY A 28 3.20 10.96 4.71
CA GLY A 28 4.22 10.67 3.69
C GLY A 28 5.25 9.58 4.03
N ALA A 29 5.24 9.02 5.24
CA ALA A 29 6.03 7.84 5.52
C ALA A 29 5.31 6.62 4.94
N GLN A 30 6.00 5.82 4.12
CA GLN A 30 5.67 4.42 3.90
C GLN A 30 5.50 3.74 5.26
N ALA A 31 4.29 3.80 5.80
CA ALA A 31 3.91 3.05 6.98
C ALA A 31 4.09 1.59 6.58
N LYS A 32 4.91 0.85 7.34
CA LYS A 32 4.83 -0.61 7.36
C LYS A 32 3.33 -0.96 7.35
N PRO A 33 2.81 -1.68 6.35
CA PRO A 33 1.37 -1.84 6.18
C PRO A 33 0.84 -2.51 7.45
N LYS A 34 0.17 -1.73 8.29
CA LYS A 34 -0.66 -2.31 9.33
C LYS A 34 -1.76 -3.05 8.57
N PRO A 35 -2.06 -4.33 8.89
CA PRO A 35 -3.21 -4.98 8.28
C PRO A 35 -4.44 -4.10 8.47
N LEU A 36 -5.27 -4.02 7.42
CA LEU A 36 -6.30 -3.00 7.23
C LEU A 36 -7.65 -3.71 7.43
N PHE A 37 -8.50 -3.27 8.36
CA PHE A 37 -9.58 -4.12 8.91
C PHE A 37 -10.89 -3.35 9.21
N SER A 38 -12.04 -4.04 9.25
CA SER A 38 -13.39 -3.46 9.48
C SER A 38 -13.46 -2.95 10.87
N ASN A 39 -13.87 -1.71 11.10
CA ASN A 39 -13.84 -1.09 12.42
C ASN A 39 -14.51 -1.90 13.58
N GLY A 40 -15.19 -3.02 13.30
CA GLY A 40 -15.80 -3.93 14.27
C GLY A 40 -17.20 -3.52 14.71
N ALA A 41 -17.69 -2.39 14.20
CA ALA A 41 -19.00 -1.85 14.49
C ALA A 41 -20.07 -2.60 13.69
N VAL A 42 -21.17 -2.97 14.37
CA VAL A 42 -22.28 -3.71 13.77
C VAL A 42 -23.59 -2.96 14.01
N ALA A 43 -24.36 -2.75 12.95
CA ALA A 43 -25.67 -2.14 12.98
C ALA A 43 -26.70 -2.99 12.21
N TYR A 44 -27.97 -2.64 12.39
CA TYR A 44 -29.10 -3.33 11.76
C TYR A 44 -29.99 -2.31 11.08
N ALA A 45 -30.37 -2.61 9.83
CA ALA A 45 -31.48 -1.94 9.16
C ALA A 45 -32.72 -2.83 9.25
N TYR A 46 -33.89 -2.22 9.48
CA TYR A 46 -35.18 -2.92 9.56
C TYR A 46 -36.15 -2.40 8.48
N PRO A 47 -37.20 -3.16 8.12
CA PRO A 47 -38.19 -2.70 7.16
C PRO A 47 -38.81 -1.37 7.56
N VAL A 48 -38.93 -0.45 6.61
CA VAL A 48 -39.68 0.80 6.75
C VAL A 48 -40.64 0.96 5.58
N ASN A 49 -41.70 1.72 5.81
CA ASN A 49 -42.66 2.11 4.78
C ASN A 49 -43.04 3.60 4.92
N GLY A 50 -43.34 4.24 3.80
CA GLY A 50 -43.80 5.63 3.77
C GLY A 50 -42.81 6.65 4.28
N ILE A 51 -41.50 6.39 4.16
CA ILE A 51 -40.46 7.38 4.49
C ILE A 51 -40.36 8.39 3.35
N THR A 52 -40.49 9.67 3.68
CA THR A 52 -40.34 10.78 2.75
C THR A 52 -39.04 11.51 3.02
N VAL A 53 -38.09 11.46 2.08
CA VAL A 53 -36.78 12.11 2.24
C VAL A 53 -36.91 13.63 2.10
N ASP A 54 -37.22 14.32 3.19
CA ASP A 54 -37.50 15.76 3.31
C ASP A 54 -36.73 16.46 4.45
N GLY A 55 -35.90 15.72 5.20
CA GLY A 55 -35.13 16.21 6.33
C GLY A 55 -35.93 16.30 7.65
N ASN A 56 -37.12 15.70 7.70
CA ASN A 56 -37.99 15.67 8.88
C ASN A 56 -38.21 14.23 9.39
N LEU A 57 -37.61 13.90 10.54
CA LEU A 57 -37.66 12.53 11.07
C LEU A 57 -38.98 12.15 11.78
N ALA A 58 -40.09 12.84 11.50
CA ALA A 58 -41.39 12.55 12.11
C ALA A 58 -41.94 11.18 11.70
N ASP A 59 -41.79 10.81 10.44
CA ASP A 59 -42.17 9.50 9.89
C ASP A 59 -41.25 8.37 10.39
N TRP A 60 -40.00 8.66 10.78
CA TRP A 60 -39.08 7.73 11.44
C TRP A 60 -39.48 7.38 12.88
N ALA A 61 -40.04 8.33 13.63
CA ALA A 61 -40.34 8.16 15.06
C ALA A 61 -41.29 6.98 15.32
N SER A 62 -42.25 6.78 14.42
CA SER A 62 -43.22 5.68 14.47
C SER A 62 -42.63 4.29 14.18
N LYS A 63 -41.40 4.20 13.64
CA LYS A 63 -40.81 2.94 13.17
C LYS A 63 -40.00 2.19 14.23
N GLY A 64 -39.74 2.79 15.39
CA GLY A 64 -39.00 2.15 16.48
C GLY A 64 -37.56 1.76 16.13
N LEU A 65 -36.94 2.41 15.13
CA LEU A 65 -35.60 2.07 14.67
C LEU A 65 -34.55 2.44 15.72
N LYS A 66 -33.59 1.53 15.94
CA LYS A 66 -32.48 1.74 16.86
C LYS A 66 -31.58 2.89 16.40
N LYS A 67 -31.18 3.74 17.34
CA LYS A 67 -30.16 4.78 17.16
C LYS A 67 -28.77 4.21 17.44
N TYR A 68 -27.85 4.40 16.52
CA TYR A 68 -26.46 3.97 16.61
C TYR A 68 -25.56 5.20 16.78
N PRO A 69 -24.82 5.33 17.90
CA PRO A 69 -23.96 6.49 18.11
C PRO A 69 -22.78 6.51 17.13
N ILE A 70 -22.44 7.70 16.65
CA ILE A 70 -21.26 8.03 15.84
C ILE A 70 -20.35 8.85 16.76
N LYS A 71 -19.35 8.20 17.36
CA LYS A 71 -18.58 8.79 18.48
C LYS A 71 -17.10 8.44 18.48
N GLU A 72 -16.65 7.58 17.57
CA GLU A 72 -15.24 7.21 17.49
C GLU A 72 -14.45 8.35 16.86
N ILE A 73 -13.28 8.68 17.41
CA ILE A 73 -12.43 9.77 16.93
C ILE A 73 -11.34 9.12 16.05
N PRO A 74 -11.45 9.19 14.71
CA PRO A 74 -10.55 8.47 13.83
C PRO A 74 -9.21 9.19 13.66
N PHE A 75 -9.21 10.52 13.80
CA PHE A 75 -8.07 11.43 13.72
C PHE A 75 -8.52 12.83 14.17
N GLY A 76 -7.56 13.75 14.37
CA GLY A 76 -7.85 15.13 14.77
C GLY A 76 -8.07 15.30 16.27
N LYS A 77 -8.59 16.46 16.65
CA LYS A 77 -8.85 16.82 18.04
C LYS A 77 -10.22 16.23 18.47
N PRO A 78 -10.33 15.66 19.69
CA PRO A 78 -11.62 15.30 20.27
C PRO A 78 -12.52 16.54 20.41
N SER A 79 -13.83 16.35 20.26
CA SER A 79 -14.79 17.37 20.69
C SER A 79 -14.66 17.63 22.19
N ARG A 80 -15.02 18.85 22.61
CA ARG A 80 -14.95 19.30 24.00
C ARG A 80 -15.90 18.51 24.90
N ASN A 81 -17.10 18.20 24.39
CA ASN A 81 -18.15 17.43 25.06
C ASN A 81 -19.26 17.03 24.05
N GLU A 82 -20.34 16.39 24.51
CA GLU A 82 -21.45 15.96 23.65
C GLU A 82 -22.32 17.11 23.11
N ALA A 83 -22.25 18.30 23.73
CA ALA A 83 -22.94 19.50 23.26
C ALA A 83 -22.14 20.21 22.16
N ASP A 84 -20.81 20.12 22.22
CA ASP A 84 -19.88 20.54 21.17
C ASP A 84 -20.11 19.73 19.90
N LEU A 85 -20.04 18.39 20.00
CA LEU A 85 -20.35 17.51 18.89
C LEU A 85 -20.80 16.13 19.37
N SER A 86 -21.98 15.72 18.95
CA SER A 86 -22.46 14.34 19.05
C SER A 86 -23.29 13.95 17.84
N ALA A 87 -23.24 12.69 17.45
CA ALA A 87 -24.00 12.22 16.31
C ALA A 87 -24.54 10.80 16.51
N TYR A 88 -25.65 10.49 15.83
CA TYR A 88 -26.15 9.13 15.69
C TYR A 88 -26.76 8.91 14.31
N PHE A 89 -26.88 7.65 13.91
CA PHE A 89 -27.67 7.29 12.74
C PHE A 89 -28.75 6.25 13.05
N GLN A 90 -29.74 6.18 12.16
CA GLN A 90 -30.75 5.13 12.06
C GLN A 90 -30.75 4.63 10.62
N ALA A 91 -31.04 3.35 10.43
CA ALA A 91 -31.11 2.74 9.11
C ALA A 91 -32.39 1.91 8.96
N GLY A 92 -33.05 2.07 7.82
CA GLY A 92 -34.23 1.32 7.42
C GLY A 92 -34.11 0.85 5.98
N TYR A 93 -34.92 -0.12 5.56
CA TYR A 93 -34.93 -0.55 4.16
C TYR A 93 -36.35 -0.80 3.65
N ASP A 94 -36.53 -0.70 2.34
CA ASP A 94 -37.76 -1.07 1.65
C ASP A 94 -37.42 -1.97 0.45
N LEU A 95 -37.96 -3.19 0.45
CA LEU A 95 -37.75 -4.16 -0.61
C LEU A 95 -38.58 -3.86 -1.86
N ALA A 96 -39.71 -3.15 -1.74
CA ALA A 96 -40.53 -2.80 -2.90
C ALA A 96 -39.78 -1.81 -3.81
N THR A 97 -39.09 -0.85 -3.20
CA THR A 97 -38.29 0.16 -3.90
C THR A 97 -36.80 -0.21 -4.01
N GLN A 98 -36.38 -1.34 -3.41
CA GLN A 98 -34.98 -1.80 -3.33
C GLN A 98 -34.04 -0.72 -2.75
N SER A 99 -34.50 -0.04 -1.70
CA SER A 99 -33.87 1.17 -1.18
C SER A 99 -33.46 1.04 0.29
N LEU A 100 -32.27 1.56 0.60
CA LEU A 100 -31.77 1.76 1.96
C LEU A 100 -32.04 3.21 2.36
N TYR A 101 -32.72 3.41 3.48
CA TYR A 101 -32.98 4.71 4.09
C TYR A 101 -32.01 4.93 5.25
N ILE A 102 -31.45 6.13 5.34
CA ILE A 102 -30.47 6.51 6.36
C ILE A 102 -30.88 7.87 6.91
N ALA A 103 -30.97 7.97 8.24
CA ALA A 103 -31.10 9.24 8.93
C ALA A 103 -29.88 9.43 9.82
N VAL A 104 -29.19 10.56 9.69
CA VAL A 104 -28.08 10.97 10.55
C VAL A 104 -28.45 12.28 11.22
N VAL A 105 -28.33 12.32 12.55
CA VAL A 105 -28.53 13.54 13.33
C VAL A 105 -27.21 13.90 13.97
N VAL A 106 -26.75 15.11 13.69
CA VAL A 106 -25.57 15.72 14.29
C VAL A 106 -26.04 16.86 15.19
N THR A 107 -25.68 16.81 16.46
CA THR A 107 -25.84 17.92 17.40
C THR A 107 -24.50 18.62 17.50
N ASP A 108 -24.49 19.91 17.21
CA ASP A 108 -23.29 20.72 17.09
C ASP A 108 -23.59 22.18 17.52
N ASP A 109 -22.71 22.77 18.33
CA ASP A 109 -22.86 24.11 18.89
C ASP A 109 -22.47 25.25 17.92
N SER A 110 -21.76 24.95 16.82
CA SER A 110 -21.26 25.89 15.83
C SER A 110 -21.40 25.38 14.39
N HIS A 111 -22.43 25.86 13.67
CA HIS A 111 -22.58 25.54 12.24
C HIS A 111 -21.68 26.39 11.33
N MET A 112 -20.82 25.74 10.56
CA MET A 112 -19.99 26.33 9.52
C MET A 112 -20.35 25.83 8.13
N VAL A 113 -20.56 26.78 7.22
CA VAL A 113 -20.94 26.51 5.82
C VAL A 113 -20.07 27.34 4.89
N VAL A 114 -19.55 26.70 3.85
CA VAL A 114 -18.81 27.35 2.77
C VAL A 114 -19.59 27.20 1.47
N THR A 115 -19.74 28.31 0.73
CA THR A 115 -20.48 28.33 -0.54
C THR A 115 -19.60 28.05 -1.75
N ASP A 116 -18.27 28.08 -1.59
CA ASP A 116 -17.32 27.71 -2.64
C ASP A 116 -17.40 26.21 -2.94
N LYS A 117 -17.78 25.87 -4.17
CA LYS A 117 -17.89 24.50 -4.66
C LYS A 117 -16.55 23.75 -4.67
N ASN A 118 -15.43 24.49 -4.69
CA ASN A 118 -14.08 23.95 -4.67
C ASN A 118 -13.48 23.90 -3.26
N ALA A 119 -14.22 24.31 -2.23
CA ALA A 119 -13.75 24.21 -0.86
C ALA A 119 -13.43 22.75 -0.52
N ALA A 120 -12.34 22.56 0.24
CA ALA A 120 -12.02 21.25 0.78
C ALA A 120 -13.20 20.74 1.64
N TRP A 121 -13.46 19.44 1.59
CA TRP A 121 -14.58 18.80 2.29
C TRP A 121 -14.59 19.06 3.81
N ASN A 122 -13.42 19.28 4.41
CA ASN A 122 -13.23 19.60 5.82
C ASN A 122 -13.09 21.11 6.10
N ALA A 123 -13.41 21.96 5.12
CA ALA A 123 -13.42 23.40 5.31
C ALA A 123 -14.72 23.91 5.98
N GLN A 124 -15.70 23.04 6.16
CA GLN A 124 -17.04 23.29 6.69
C GLN A 124 -17.54 22.02 7.40
N ASP A 125 -18.74 22.11 8.00
CA ASP A 125 -19.38 20.93 8.58
C ASP A 125 -19.91 20.04 7.48
N THR A 126 -19.46 18.79 7.50
CA THR A 126 -19.69 17.85 6.41
C THR A 126 -19.97 16.46 6.95
N TYR A 127 -21.02 15.84 6.44
CA TYR A 127 -21.28 14.42 6.59
C TYR A 127 -20.72 13.65 5.40
N MET A 128 -19.95 12.60 5.68
CA MET A 128 -19.50 11.64 4.68
C MET A 128 -20.11 10.25 4.94
N LEU A 129 -20.69 9.66 3.89
CA LEU A 129 -21.15 8.28 3.88
C LEU A 129 -20.21 7.42 3.04
N TYR A 130 -19.67 6.37 3.64
CA TYR A 130 -18.97 5.29 2.94
C TYR A 130 -19.93 4.12 2.75
N LEU A 131 -19.99 3.56 1.55
CA LEU A 131 -20.91 2.48 1.22
C LEU A 131 -20.28 1.44 0.29
N ASP A 132 -20.21 0.20 0.74
CA ASP A 132 -19.92 -0.99 -0.06
C ASP A 132 -21.12 -1.91 -0.04
N ALA A 133 -22.02 -1.74 -1.01
CA ALA A 133 -23.24 -2.53 -1.12
C ALA A 133 -22.98 -4.01 -1.40
N LYS A 134 -21.86 -4.34 -2.06
CA LYS A 134 -21.49 -5.72 -2.41
C LYS A 134 -20.91 -6.44 -1.19
N HIS A 135 -20.13 -5.72 -0.40
CA HIS A 135 -19.48 -6.14 0.85
C HIS A 135 -18.91 -7.55 0.77
N SER A 136 -17.99 -7.74 -0.18
CA SER A 136 -17.36 -9.04 -0.37
C SER A 136 -16.39 -9.34 0.78
N PRO A 137 -16.35 -10.57 1.31
CA PRO A 137 -15.32 -10.99 2.25
C PRO A 137 -13.88 -10.86 1.73
N LYS A 138 -13.71 -10.78 0.40
CA LYS A 138 -12.46 -10.54 -0.31
C LYS A 138 -12.20 -9.05 -0.63
N GLY A 139 -13.11 -8.17 -0.21
CA GLY A 139 -13.15 -6.73 -0.53
C GLY A 139 -13.89 -6.42 -1.83
N SER A 140 -14.55 -5.26 -1.86
CA SER A 140 -15.23 -4.66 -3.01
C SER A 140 -15.13 -3.13 -3.00
N GLY A 141 -15.56 -2.47 -4.08
CA GLY A 141 -15.48 -1.01 -4.21
C GLY A 141 -16.33 -0.27 -3.18
N VAL A 142 -15.73 0.76 -2.57
CA VAL A 142 -16.42 1.67 -1.65
C VAL A 142 -16.80 2.96 -2.38
N LEU A 143 -18.09 3.29 -2.38
CA LEU A 143 -18.59 4.59 -2.80
C LEU A 143 -18.52 5.56 -1.62
N LEU A 144 -18.14 6.80 -1.90
CA LEU A 144 -18.00 7.85 -0.90
C LEU A 144 -18.83 9.06 -1.29
N TYR A 145 -19.80 9.39 -0.46
CA TYR A 145 -20.67 10.53 -0.62
C TYR A 145 -20.30 11.62 0.37
N GLU A 146 -20.19 12.85 -0.10
CA GLU A 146 -19.94 14.07 0.67
C GLU A 146 -21.21 14.91 0.66
N ILE A 147 -21.75 15.18 1.85
CA ILE A 147 -23.06 15.80 2.05
C ILE A 147 -22.88 16.94 3.06
N SER A 148 -23.23 18.14 2.63
CA SER A 148 -23.24 19.38 3.43
C SER A 148 -24.53 20.14 3.14
N GLN A 149 -24.74 21.29 3.80
CA GLN A 149 -25.93 22.11 3.58
C GLN A 149 -26.12 22.52 2.10
N ASN A 150 -25.02 22.87 1.41
CA ASN A 150 -25.08 23.44 0.06
C ASN A 150 -24.53 22.52 -1.03
N ASN A 151 -24.00 21.35 -0.67
CA ASN A 151 -23.33 20.46 -1.61
C ASN A 151 -23.63 18.99 -1.30
N GLN A 152 -23.97 18.23 -2.34
CA GLN A 152 -24.12 16.78 -2.30
C GLN A 152 -23.42 16.20 -3.51
N LYS A 153 -22.36 15.44 -3.30
CA LYS A 153 -21.62 14.82 -4.40
C LYS A 153 -21.10 13.46 -4.00
N MET A 154 -20.86 12.64 -5.00
CA MET A 154 -20.04 11.44 -4.86
C MET A 154 -18.61 11.81 -5.23
N LEU A 155 -17.63 11.39 -4.43
CA LEU A 155 -16.23 11.50 -4.85
C LEU A 155 -15.99 10.57 -6.04
N ASP A 156 -14.97 10.88 -6.84
CA ASP A 156 -14.66 10.14 -8.07
C ASP A 156 -14.54 8.63 -7.78
N PRO A 157 -15.50 7.81 -8.23
CA PRO A 157 -15.50 6.38 -7.93
C PRO A 157 -14.34 5.66 -8.62
N SER A 158 -13.71 6.28 -9.63
CA SER A 158 -12.49 5.75 -10.27
C SER A 158 -11.27 5.76 -9.35
N ASP A 159 -11.34 6.43 -8.19
CA ASP A 159 -10.36 6.30 -7.12
C ASP A 159 -10.46 4.96 -6.38
N SER A 160 -11.56 4.22 -6.56
CA SER A 160 -11.69 2.85 -6.05
C SER A 160 -10.81 1.89 -6.83
N TRP A 161 -10.27 0.88 -6.15
CA TRP A 161 -9.53 -0.22 -6.80
C TRP A 161 -10.45 -1.23 -7.49
N ASP A 162 -11.76 -1.21 -7.20
CA ASP A 162 -12.74 -2.11 -7.79
C ASP A 162 -13.44 -1.42 -8.97
N PRO A 163 -13.19 -1.84 -10.22
CA PRO A 163 -13.79 -1.21 -11.39
C PRO A 163 -15.31 -1.37 -11.46
N SER A 164 -15.91 -2.29 -10.68
CA SER A 164 -17.36 -2.46 -10.67
C SER A 164 -18.12 -1.25 -10.14
N VAL A 165 -17.45 -0.32 -9.44
CA VAL A 165 -18.07 0.92 -8.94
C VAL A 165 -17.73 2.16 -9.76
N TRP A 166 -16.81 2.10 -10.73
CA TRP A 166 -16.30 3.28 -11.46
C TRP A 166 -17.37 4.04 -12.26
N ASN A 167 -18.46 3.38 -12.64
CA ASN A 167 -19.57 4.01 -13.37
C ASN A 167 -20.73 4.42 -12.45
N ALA A 168 -20.54 4.37 -11.13
CA ALA A 168 -21.56 4.84 -10.20
C ALA A 168 -21.84 6.33 -10.40
N THR A 169 -23.08 6.75 -10.14
CA THR A 169 -23.52 8.14 -10.23
C THR A 169 -24.47 8.46 -9.07
N MET A 170 -24.77 9.74 -8.89
CA MET A 170 -25.78 10.19 -7.91
C MET A 170 -27.22 9.83 -8.30
N GLN A 171 -27.49 9.23 -9.47
CA GLN A 171 -28.88 8.96 -9.93
C GLN A 171 -29.69 8.09 -8.98
N ASN A 172 -29.03 7.20 -8.23
CA ASN A 172 -29.66 6.28 -7.29
C ASN A 172 -29.61 6.78 -5.83
N VAL A 173 -29.23 8.04 -5.62
CA VAL A 173 -28.96 8.60 -4.31
C VAL A 173 -29.65 9.94 -4.17
N LYS A 174 -30.43 10.10 -3.11
CA LYS A 174 -31.01 11.39 -2.73
C LYS A 174 -30.72 11.62 -1.26
N PHE A 175 -30.18 12.79 -0.93
CA PHE A 175 -30.11 13.29 0.42
C PHE A 175 -30.88 14.62 0.55
N THR A 176 -31.47 14.84 1.71
CA THR A 176 -32.03 16.11 2.13
C THR A 176 -31.36 16.54 3.43
N PHE A 177 -31.01 17.81 3.53
CA PHE A 177 -30.43 18.43 4.71
C PHE A 177 -31.45 19.39 5.34
N LYS A 178 -31.61 19.34 6.66
CA LYS A 178 -32.39 20.32 7.42
C LYS A 178 -31.70 20.61 8.74
N ARG A 179 -31.48 21.90 9.06
CA ARG A 179 -31.01 22.32 10.38
C ARG A 179 -32.17 22.79 11.25
N GLN A 180 -32.21 22.36 12.50
CA GLN A 180 -33.20 22.73 13.52
C GLN A 180 -32.48 23.10 14.81
N GLY A 181 -32.30 24.40 15.06
CA GLY A 181 -31.45 24.88 16.15
C GLY A 181 -30.01 24.38 16.01
N ASN A 182 -29.55 23.61 17.00
CA ASN A 182 -28.22 23.00 17.02
C ASN A 182 -28.16 21.60 16.38
N LYS A 183 -29.23 21.14 15.72
CA LYS A 183 -29.28 19.83 15.09
C LYS A 183 -29.26 19.92 13.57
N SER A 184 -28.25 19.31 12.97
CA SER A 184 -28.18 19.04 11.53
C SER A 184 -28.72 17.64 11.25
N ILE A 185 -29.77 17.58 10.42
CA ILE A 185 -30.44 16.34 10.02
C ILE A 185 -30.07 16.06 8.56
N TYR A 186 -29.45 14.92 8.33
CA TYR A 186 -29.20 14.37 7.01
C TYR A 186 -30.10 13.15 6.83
N GLU A 187 -31.05 13.25 5.92
CA GLU A 187 -31.93 12.14 5.57
C GLU A 187 -31.65 11.72 4.15
N GLY A 188 -31.48 10.42 3.91
CA GLY A 188 -31.14 9.92 2.59
C GLY A 188 -31.76 8.60 2.24
N VAL A 189 -31.85 8.38 0.94
CA VAL A 189 -32.22 7.12 0.33
C VAL A 189 -31.19 6.73 -0.73
N VAL A 190 -30.76 5.47 -0.68
CA VAL A 190 -29.85 4.87 -1.65
C VAL A 190 -30.54 3.65 -2.26
N LYS A 191 -30.79 3.69 -3.57
CA LYS A 191 -31.32 2.54 -4.30
C LYS A 191 -30.20 1.55 -4.56
N LEU A 192 -30.25 0.41 -3.87
CA LEU A 192 -29.21 -0.63 -3.91
C LEU A 192 -29.50 -1.72 -4.95
N GLY A 193 -30.73 -1.76 -5.47
CA GLY A 193 -31.16 -2.82 -6.38
C GLY A 193 -30.92 -4.20 -5.77
N THR A 194 -30.45 -5.15 -6.57
CA THR A 194 -30.21 -6.54 -6.16
C THR A 194 -29.20 -6.69 -5.01
N GLN A 195 -28.48 -5.64 -4.64
CA GLN A 195 -27.59 -5.67 -3.48
C GLN A 195 -28.34 -5.58 -2.14
N LEU A 196 -29.59 -5.11 -2.11
CA LEU A 196 -30.42 -5.11 -0.89
C LEU A 196 -31.12 -6.45 -0.73
N GLN A 197 -30.65 -7.26 0.22
CA GLN A 197 -31.23 -8.57 0.50
C GLN A 197 -31.34 -8.78 2.00
N VAL A 198 -32.49 -9.28 2.46
CA VAL A 198 -32.67 -9.62 3.88
C VAL A 198 -31.70 -10.74 4.26
N GLY A 199 -31.02 -10.55 5.39
CA GLY A 199 -29.96 -11.43 5.86
C GLY A 199 -28.61 -11.18 5.17
N LYS A 200 -28.43 -10.13 4.37
CA LYS A 200 -27.12 -9.75 3.85
C LYS A 200 -26.47 -8.66 4.71
N THR A 201 -25.14 -8.67 4.78
CA THR A 201 -24.35 -7.58 5.35
C THR A 201 -23.89 -6.63 4.24
N ILE A 202 -24.00 -5.33 4.50
CA ILE A 202 -23.51 -4.23 3.66
C ILE A 202 -22.42 -3.48 4.44
N GLY A 203 -21.35 -3.10 3.76
CA GLY A 203 -20.32 -2.26 4.34
C GLY A 203 -20.81 -0.83 4.38
N MET A 204 -20.83 -0.22 5.57
CA MET A 204 -21.25 1.17 5.73
C MET A 204 -20.41 1.86 6.79
N ASP A 205 -20.11 3.14 6.61
CA ASP A 205 -19.50 3.94 7.66
C ASP A 205 -19.88 5.42 7.53
N HIS A 206 -19.80 6.13 8.64
CA HIS A 206 -20.15 7.54 8.77
C HIS A 206 -18.93 8.30 9.29
N LEU A 207 -18.68 9.48 8.73
CA LEU A 207 -17.71 10.44 9.25
C LEU A 207 -18.36 11.83 9.24
N ILE A 208 -18.26 12.53 10.36
CA ILE A 208 -18.65 13.93 10.51
C ILE A 208 -17.37 14.72 10.68
N ALA A 209 -17.17 15.72 9.83
CA ALA A 209 -16.22 16.80 10.05
C ALA A 209 -16.99 17.97 10.65
N ASP A 210 -16.42 18.53 11.71
CA ASP A 210 -17.00 19.59 12.51
C ASP A 210 -15.99 20.72 12.66
N ARG A 211 -16.42 21.95 12.38
CA ARG A 211 -15.56 23.11 12.34
C ARG A 211 -16.17 24.29 13.08
N ASP A 212 -15.47 24.70 14.11
CA ASP A 212 -15.86 25.87 14.89
C ASP A 212 -15.40 27.20 14.26
N LYS A 213 -16.27 28.21 14.32
CA LYS A 213 -15.91 29.61 13.99
C LYS A 213 -14.78 30.16 14.87
N THR A 214 -14.74 29.70 16.11
CA THR A 214 -13.84 30.21 17.15
C THR A 214 -12.47 29.53 17.12
N GLU A 215 -12.32 28.44 16.36
CA GLU A 215 -11.08 27.71 16.25
C GLU A 215 -10.16 28.26 15.15
N ALA A 216 -8.85 28.09 15.34
CA ALA A 216 -7.86 28.53 14.37
C ALA A 216 -8.07 27.86 13.01
N LYS A 217 -7.81 28.61 11.92
CA LYS A 217 -7.94 28.10 10.55
C LYS A 217 -7.17 26.79 10.38
N GLY A 218 -7.88 25.71 10.05
CA GLY A 218 -7.32 24.36 9.87
C GLY A 218 -7.52 23.40 11.05
N THR A 219 -8.15 23.85 12.14
CA THR A 219 -8.60 22.96 13.22
C THR A 219 -9.99 22.44 12.87
N VAL A 220 -10.17 21.13 12.97
CA VAL A 220 -11.39 20.39 12.62
C VAL A 220 -11.51 19.21 13.58
N SER A 221 -12.69 19.06 14.17
CA SER A 221 -13.08 17.91 14.99
C SER A 221 -13.70 16.83 14.11
N TYR A 222 -13.50 15.57 14.48
CA TYR A 222 -14.04 14.45 13.70
C TYR A 222 -14.67 13.40 14.61
N VAL A 223 -15.90 12.99 14.28
CA VAL A 223 -16.52 11.78 14.84
C VAL A 223 -16.92 10.83 13.72
N SER A 224 -16.80 9.54 13.99
CA SER A 224 -17.07 8.48 13.02
C SER A 224 -17.76 7.30 13.66
N TRP A 225 -18.44 6.49 12.86
CA TRP A 225 -19.10 5.29 13.39
C TRP A 225 -18.07 4.23 13.80
N GLY A 226 -16.96 4.11 13.04
CA GLY A 226 -15.80 3.43 13.58
C GLY A 226 -14.44 4.05 13.25
N SER A 227 -13.44 3.57 13.96
CA SER A 227 -12.23 4.32 14.35
C SER A 227 -11.08 4.35 13.33
N GLU A 228 -11.18 3.68 12.18
CA GLU A 228 -10.07 3.59 11.20
C GLU A 228 -10.18 4.60 10.04
N GLY A 229 -9.08 5.24 9.64
CA GLY A 229 -9.02 6.09 8.43
C GLY A 229 -8.91 5.30 7.11
N GLY A 230 -8.92 5.97 5.95
CA GLY A 230 -8.68 5.33 4.64
C GLY A 230 -9.79 4.37 4.16
N LYS A 231 -11.02 4.57 4.65
CA LYS A 231 -12.20 3.72 4.40
C LYS A 231 -12.59 3.62 2.91
N SER A 232 -12.32 4.65 2.10
CA SER A 232 -12.61 4.64 0.65
C SER A 232 -11.72 3.69 -0.16
N ARG A 233 -10.51 3.38 0.33
CA ARG A 233 -9.55 2.50 -0.36
C ARG A 233 -9.58 1.09 0.19
N MET A 234 -10.17 0.89 1.35
CA MET A 234 -10.13 -0.37 2.09
C MET A 234 -11.55 -0.69 2.57
N PRO A 235 -12.38 -1.38 1.78
CA PRO A 235 -13.73 -1.82 2.20
C PRO A 235 -13.68 -2.69 3.45
N GLY A 236 -12.52 -3.34 3.62
CA GLY A 236 -12.10 -3.97 4.84
C GLY A 236 -12.51 -3.14 6.03
N ARG A 237 -12.32 -1.81 6.04
CA ARG A 237 -12.47 -0.85 7.17
C ARG A 237 -13.86 -0.34 7.52
N LEU A 238 -14.86 -0.65 6.72
CA LEU A 238 -16.23 -0.20 7.00
C LEU A 238 -16.83 -0.96 8.19
N GLY A 239 -17.85 -0.39 8.81
CA GLY A 239 -18.71 -1.13 9.72
C GLY A 239 -19.66 -2.06 8.95
N ASP A 240 -20.31 -2.97 9.67
CA ASP A 240 -21.20 -3.96 9.11
C ASP A 240 -22.67 -3.60 9.38
N LEU A 241 -23.41 -3.20 8.33
CA LEU A 241 -24.86 -3.02 8.40
C LEU A 241 -25.56 -4.30 7.93
N ILE A 242 -26.22 -4.99 8.86
CA ILE A 242 -26.99 -6.20 8.55
C ILE A 242 -28.43 -5.80 8.18
N ILE A 243 -28.90 -6.20 7.00
CA ILE A 243 -30.30 -6.04 6.59
C ILE A 243 -31.13 -7.09 7.32
N ALA A 244 -31.76 -6.71 8.42
CA ALA A 244 -32.38 -7.65 9.35
C ALA A 244 -33.81 -8.03 8.94
N ASN A 245 -34.17 -9.29 9.11
CA ASN A 245 -35.58 -9.69 9.18
C ASN A 245 -36.10 -9.24 10.57
N PRO A 246 -37.17 -8.43 10.68
CA PRO A 246 -37.66 -7.94 11.98
C PRO A 246 -38.07 -9.07 12.93
N ASN A 247 -38.45 -10.24 12.39
CA ASN A 247 -38.87 -11.39 13.15
C ASN A 247 -37.73 -12.36 13.48
N VAL A 248 -36.49 -12.07 13.04
CA VAL A 248 -35.36 -12.95 13.36
C VAL A 248 -34.99 -12.80 14.83
N ALA A 249 -35.02 -13.91 15.55
CA ALA A 249 -34.58 -13.91 16.93
C ALA A 249 -33.08 -13.61 17.00
N MET A 250 -32.69 -12.73 17.93
CA MET A 250 -31.30 -12.33 18.11
C MET A 250 -30.70 -13.09 19.29
N GLY A 251 -29.43 -13.50 19.18
CA GLY A 251 -28.64 -14.01 20.29
C GLY A 251 -27.36 -13.21 20.47
N THR A 252 -26.68 -13.40 21.58
CA THR A 252 -25.35 -12.81 21.81
C THR A 252 -24.32 -13.92 21.84
N ILE A 253 -23.24 -13.79 21.08
CA ILE A 253 -22.05 -14.62 21.24
C ILE A 253 -21.03 -13.88 22.11
N LYS A 254 -20.39 -14.61 23.02
CA LYS A 254 -19.22 -14.17 23.77
C LYS A 254 -18.13 -15.23 23.65
N GLY A 255 -16.88 -14.83 23.55
CA GLY A 255 -15.79 -15.79 23.46
C GLY A 255 -14.44 -15.16 23.75
N LYS A 256 -13.40 -16.01 23.70
CA LYS A 256 -12.02 -15.60 23.96
C LYS A 256 -11.07 -16.28 22.99
N LEU A 257 -10.13 -15.51 22.46
CA LEU A 257 -9.00 -15.98 21.69
C LEU A 257 -7.77 -16.12 22.58
N ALA A 258 -6.97 -17.14 22.30
CA ALA A 258 -5.61 -17.27 22.81
C ALA A 258 -4.75 -17.92 21.75
N TRP A 259 -3.43 -17.76 21.82
CA TRP A 259 -2.50 -18.55 21.01
C TRP A 259 -2.25 -19.91 21.66
N LYS A 260 -2.02 -20.93 20.83
CA LYS A 260 -1.40 -22.19 21.28
C LYS A 260 0.02 -21.95 21.76
N ASP A 261 0.76 -21.09 21.06
CA ASP A 261 2.09 -20.62 21.44
C ASP A 261 1.98 -19.36 22.31
N GLN A 262 2.28 -19.49 23.59
CA GLN A 262 2.17 -18.39 24.56
C GLN A 262 3.26 -17.31 24.41
N SER A 263 4.29 -17.53 23.58
CA SER A 263 5.31 -16.52 23.30
C SER A 263 4.83 -15.39 22.39
N ILE A 264 3.71 -15.59 21.69
CA ILE A 264 3.13 -14.61 20.78
C ILE A 264 2.35 -13.58 21.59
N GLU A 265 2.83 -12.34 21.58
CA GLU A 265 2.20 -11.25 22.31
C GLU A 265 0.94 -10.73 21.61
N GLY A 266 -0.15 -10.61 22.38
CA GLY A 266 -1.44 -10.12 21.88
C GLY A 266 -2.14 -11.16 21.01
N VAL A 267 -3.34 -10.82 20.52
CA VAL A 267 -4.11 -11.67 19.60
C VAL A 267 -4.57 -10.85 18.40
N PRO A 268 -5.08 -11.48 17.32
CA PRO A 268 -5.75 -10.76 16.26
C PRO A 268 -6.87 -9.91 16.84
N GLY A 269 -6.90 -8.63 16.45
CA GLY A 269 -7.87 -7.67 16.99
C GLY A 269 -9.30 -7.90 16.49
N ARG A 270 -9.51 -8.83 15.56
CA ARG A 270 -10.83 -9.13 14.98
C ARG A 270 -10.96 -10.59 14.58
N ILE A 271 -12.19 -11.08 14.62
CA ILE A 271 -12.60 -12.34 14.01
C ILE A 271 -13.72 -12.09 13.01
N ARG A 272 -13.85 -13.00 12.03
CA ARG A 272 -14.98 -13.03 11.11
C ARG A 272 -15.96 -14.09 11.57
N LEU A 273 -17.23 -13.74 11.62
CA LEU A 273 -18.34 -14.69 11.77
C LEU A 273 -19.13 -14.68 10.47
N THR A 274 -19.23 -15.83 9.81
CA THR A 274 -19.97 -16.00 8.55
C THR A 274 -21.05 -17.06 8.76
N SER A 275 -22.31 -16.75 8.48
CA SER A 275 -23.39 -17.73 8.59
C SER A 275 -23.12 -18.92 7.66
N THR A 276 -23.36 -20.13 8.18
CA THR A 276 -23.15 -21.35 7.40
C THR A 276 -24.30 -21.63 6.43
N THR A 277 -25.46 -21.00 6.62
CA THR A 277 -26.64 -21.16 5.77
C THR A 277 -26.83 -20.00 4.80
N ASN A 278 -26.33 -18.81 5.14
CA ASN A 278 -26.33 -17.64 4.27
C ASN A 278 -24.95 -16.94 4.32
N PRO A 279 -24.00 -17.29 3.45
CA PRO A 279 -22.67 -16.69 3.44
C PRO A 279 -22.64 -15.17 3.19
N ALA A 280 -23.72 -14.58 2.68
CA ALA A 280 -23.87 -13.12 2.56
C ALA A 280 -24.12 -12.44 3.91
N LEU A 281 -24.55 -13.19 4.93
CA LEU A 281 -24.55 -12.77 6.33
C LEU A 281 -23.18 -13.06 6.95
N TRP A 282 -22.36 -12.02 7.04
CA TRP A 282 -21.10 -12.11 7.76
C TRP A 282 -20.79 -10.81 8.48
N THR A 283 -19.99 -10.88 9.54
CA THR A 283 -19.53 -9.68 10.24
C THR A 283 -18.10 -9.86 10.74
N GLN A 284 -17.39 -8.76 10.95
CA GLN A 284 -16.16 -8.71 11.73
C GLN A 284 -16.45 -8.19 13.12
N VAL A 285 -16.01 -8.94 14.13
CA VAL A 285 -16.21 -8.62 15.53
C VAL A 285 -14.89 -8.22 16.15
N ASP A 286 -14.89 -7.12 16.88
CA ASP A 286 -13.74 -6.68 17.66
C ASP A 286 -13.37 -7.67 18.75
N VAL A 287 -12.06 -7.83 18.91
CA VAL A 287 -11.42 -8.61 19.95
C VAL A 287 -10.58 -7.63 20.77
N ASN A 288 -10.89 -7.53 22.06
CA ASN A 288 -10.17 -6.65 22.97
C ASN A 288 -8.72 -7.15 23.22
N LYS A 289 -7.92 -6.36 23.95
CA LYS A 289 -6.52 -6.72 24.27
C LYS A 289 -6.40 -8.00 25.08
N GLN A 290 -7.44 -8.38 25.83
CA GLN A 290 -7.53 -9.62 26.61
C GLN A 290 -7.96 -10.81 25.74
N GLY A 291 -8.23 -10.60 24.47
CA GLY A 291 -8.67 -11.62 23.52
C GLY A 291 -10.16 -11.90 23.54
N GLU A 292 -10.95 -11.11 24.25
CA GLU A 292 -12.39 -11.32 24.39
C GLU A 292 -13.15 -10.61 23.29
N PHE A 293 -14.20 -11.25 22.80
CA PHE A 293 -15.09 -10.70 21.79
C PHE A 293 -16.54 -10.91 22.20
N SER A 294 -17.41 -10.02 21.74
CA SER A 294 -18.86 -10.20 21.85
C SER A 294 -19.57 -9.56 20.67
N ALA A 295 -20.58 -10.25 20.16
CA ALA A 295 -21.47 -9.70 19.15
C ALA A 295 -22.90 -10.15 19.42
N LYS A 296 -23.86 -9.24 19.21
CA LYS A 296 -25.27 -9.63 19.03
C LYS A 296 -25.43 -9.98 17.56
N LEU A 297 -26.12 -11.07 17.22
CA LEU A 297 -26.33 -11.53 15.84
C LEU A 297 -27.66 -12.30 15.72
N PRO A 298 -28.22 -12.44 14.50
CA PRO A 298 -29.33 -13.36 14.27
C PRO A 298 -28.99 -14.77 14.76
N ALA A 299 -29.93 -15.44 15.41
CA ALA A 299 -29.76 -16.82 15.83
C ALA A 299 -29.48 -17.72 14.61
N GLY A 300 -28.56 -18.68 14.77
CA GLY A 300 -28.11 -19.52 13.67
C GLY A 300 -26.68 -20.02 13.87
N THR A 301 -26.19 -20.82 12.92
CA THR A 301 -24.83 -21.36 12.95
C THR A 301 -23.89 -20.52 12.12
N TYR A 302 -22.76 -20.15 12.72
CA TYR A 302 -21.73 -19.32 12.10
C TYR A 302 -20.40 -20.06 12.09
N LYS A 303 -19.72 -20.00 10.94
CA LYS A 303 -18.30 -20.32 10.83
C LYS A 303 -17.51 -19.11 11.33
N MET A 304 -16.72 -19.33 12.35
CA MET A 304 -15.75 -18.36 12.82
C MET A 304 -14.42 -18.58 12.09
N GLY A 305 -13.86 -17.49 11.59
CA GLY A 305 -12.59 -17.45 10.87
C GLY A 305 -11.74 -16.27 11.35
N ALA A 306 -10.44 -16.35 11.11
CA ALA A 306 -9.60 -15.17 11.20
C ALA A 306 -9.94 -14.23 10.04
N VAL A 307 -9.92 -12.92 10.26
CA VAL A 307 -10.08 -11.93 9.17
C VAL A 307 -8.94 -12.07 8.16
N TRP A 308 -7.74 -12.37 8.66
CA TRP A 308 -6.53 -12.60 7.89
C TRP A 308 -5.91 -13.94 8.21
N ASN A 309 -5.22 -14.49 7.23
CA ASN A 309 -4.35 -15.66 7.42
C ASN A 309 -2.97 -15.26 7.97
N PHE A 310 -2.78 -14.04 8.49
CA PHE A 310 -1.55 -13.62 9.17
C PHE A 310 -1.83 -12.68 10.37
N TYR A 311 -0.89 -12.63 11.31
CA TYR A 311 -0.86 -11.73 12.46
C TYR A 311 0.48 -11.00 12.49
N TYR A 312 0.47 -9.67 12.58
CA TYR A 312 1.70 -8.87 12.66
C TYR A 312 1.82 -8.20 14.03
N LYS A 313 2.96 -8.41 14.70
CA LYS A 313 3.25 -7.83 16.02
C LYS A 313 4.74 -7.57 16.17
N LYS A 314 5.10 -6.34 16.60
CA LYS A 314 6.48 -5.93 16.90
C LYS A 314 7.51 -6.32 15.83
N GLY A 315 7.20 -6.09 14.55
CA GLY A 315 8.13 -6.42 13.47
C GLY A 315 7.99 -7.84 12.90
N LYS A 316 7.34 -8.76 13.62
CA LYS A 316 7.19 -10.17 13.22
C LYS A 316 5.82 -10.42 12.59
N SER A 317 5.82 -11.16 11.49
CA SER A 317 4.62 -11.68 10.84
C SER A 317 4.47 -13.16 11.11
N TYR A 318 3.28 -13.59 11.50
CA TYR A 318 2.93 -14.97 11.82
C TYR A 318 1.80 -15.41 10.89
N LYS A 319 2.02 -16.39 10.01
CA LYS A 319 0.92 -16.96 9.21
C LYS A 319 0.00 -17.75 10.15
N ILE A 320 -1.29 -17.44 10.19
CA ILE A 320 -2.29 -18.10 11.04
C ILE A 320 -2.84 -19.32 10.30
N ALA A 321 -2.91 -20.46 10.98
CA ALA A 321 -3.61 -21.62 10.47
C ALA A 321 -5.10 -21.29 10.24
N PRO A 322 -5.75 -21.80 9.18
CA PRO A 322 -7.16 -21.55 8.93
C PRO A 322 -8.03 -21.87 10.14
N LEU A 323 -8.78 -20.88 10.62
CA LEU A 323 -9.80 -21.06 11.65
C LEU A 323 -11.13 -21.39 10.95
N SER A 324 -11.76 -22.51 11.33
CA SER A 324 -13.03 -22.93 10.75
C SER A 324 -13.95 -23.57 11.78
N GLN A 325 -13.99 -22.99 12.98
CA GLN A 325 -14.86 -23.46 14.04
C GLN A 325 -16.31 -23.03 13.78
N LYS A 326 -17.26 -23.94 13.98
CA LYS A 326 -18.70 -23.63 13.89
C LYS A 326 -19.25 -23.35 15.28
N ILE A 327 -20.07 -22.31 15.41
CA ILE A 327 -20.73 -21.92 16.66
C ILE A 327 -22.19 -21.62 16.36
N THR A 328 -23.10 -22.18 17.15
CA THR A 328 -24.54 -21.95 17.03
C THR A 328 -25.00 -20.94 18.06
N ILE A 329 -25.40 -19.76 17.59
CA ILE A 329 -25.97 -18.68 18.38
C ILE A 329 -27.44 -18.97 18.62
N LYS A 330 -27.84 -19.06 19.90
CA LYS A 330 -29.22 -19.35 20.31
C LYS A 330 -30.03 -18.06 20.49
N ALA A 331 -31.30 -18.12 20.10
CA ALA A 331 -32.27 -17.03 20.26
C ALA A 331 -32.37 -16.58 21.73
N ASN A 332 -32.35 -15.27 21.96
CA ASN A 332 -32.52 -14.60 23.25
C ASN A 332 -31.59 -15.11 24.36
N GLN A 333 -30.45 -15.69 23.98
CA GLN A 333 -29.47 -16.26 24.90
C GLN A 333 -28.08 -15.70 24.65
N VAL A 334 -27.23 -15.80 25.67
CA VAL A 334 -25.78 -15.61 25.53
C VAL A 334 -25.16 -16.98 25.24
N THR A 335 -24.69 -17.18 24.02
CA THR A 335 -23.89 -18.34 23.63
C THR A 335 -22.42 -18.07 23.98
N GLN A 336 -21.89 -18.84 24.93
CA GLN A 336 -20.47 -18.83 25.25
C GLN A 336 -19.71 -19.71 24.26
N ALA A 337 -18.90 -19.12 23.40
CA ALA A 337 -17.95 -19.82 22.57
C ALA A 337 -16.85 -20.44 23.45
N PRO A 338 -16.37 -21.65 23.14
CA PRO A 338 -15.21 -22.21 23.83
C PRO A 338 -13.97 -21.36 23.58
N LEU A 339 -12.93 -21.55 24.39
CA LEU A 339 -11.64 -20.89 24.17
C LEU A 339 -11.07 -21.28 22.81
N ILE A 340 -10.81 -20.27 21.98
CA ILE A 340 -10.32 -20.45 20.61
C ILE A 340 -8.80 -20.35 20.62
N LYS A 341 -8.14 -21.49 20.48
CA LYS A 341 -6.67 -21.54 20.43
C LYS A 341 -6.16 -21.40 18.99
N LEU A 342 -5.72 -20.20 18.64
CA LEU A 342 -5.07 -19.90 17.37
C LEU A 342 -3.73 -20.61 17.26
N ALA A 343 -3.45 -21.18 16.10
CA ALA A 343 -2.16 -21.76 15.77
C ALA A 343 -1.52 -20.95 14.65
N THR A 344 -0.21 -20.76 14.72
CA THR A 344 0.56 -20.28 13.59
C THR A 344 0.97 -21.46 12.72
N LEU A 345 1.02 -21.25 11.42
CA LEU A 345 1.77 -22.14 10.54
C LEU A 345 3.27 -21.90 10.79
N PRO A 346 4.10 -22.95 10.71
CA PRO A 346 5.54 -22.78 10.84
C PRO A 346 6.05 -21.82 9.76
N LYS A 347 7.17 -21.16 10.05
CA LYS A 347 7.90 -20.41 9.03
C LYS A 347 8.19 -21.36 7.87
N ILE A 348 7.87 -20.94 6.65
CA ILE A 348 8.25 -21.70 5.47
C ILE A 348 9.78 -21.63 5.31
N ASP A 349 10.41 -22.80 5.27
CA ASP A 349 11.80 -22.94 4.88
C ASP A 349 11.92 -24.12 3.92
N MET A 350 12.17 -23.78 2.66
CA MET A 350 12.44 -24.74 1.59
C MET A 350 13.84 -24.50 1.01
N ILE A 351 14.68 -23.75 1.72
CA ILE A 351 16.02 -23.41 1.26
C ILE A 351 16.89 -24.68 1.32
N PRO A 352 17.50 -25.11 0.20
CA PRO A 352 18.41 -26.25 0.18
C PRO A 352 19.75 -25.89 0.83
N ASP A 353 20.55 -26.90 1.19
CA ASP A 353 21.90 -26.67 1.72
C ASP A 353 22.83 -25.97 0.72
N LYS A 354 22.60 -26.19 -0.59
CA LYS A 354 23.31 -25.53 -1.69
C LYS A 354 22.29 -25.05 -2.71
N GLY A 355 22.52 -23.87 -3.29
CA GLY A 355 21.65 -23.30 -4.32
C GLY A 355 21.50 -24.23 -5.54
N ILE A 356 20.31 -24.22 -6.15
CA ILE A 356 20.00 -25.14 -7.25
C ILE A 356 20.39 -24.62 -8.65
N LEU A 357 20.71 -23.34 -8.79
CA LEU A 357 20.84 -22.69 -10.10
C LEU A 357 22.00 -23.22 -10.96
N PRO A 358 23.23 -23.43 -10.44
CA PRO A 358 24.30 -23.99 -11.24
C PRO A 358 23.93 -25.38 -11.80
N ALA A 359 24.22 -25.62 -13.08
CA ALA A 359 23.74 -26.73 -13.89
C ALA A 359 22.21 -26.87 -13.84
N PHE A 360 21.48 -25.85 -14.31
CA PHE A 360 20.02 -25.84 -14.25
C PHE A 360 19.42 -26.90 -15.20
N SER A 361 18.33 -27.55 -14.78
CA SER A 361 17.71 -28.64 -15.54
C SER A 361 16.19 -28.66 -15.38
N THR A 362 15.49 -29.42 -16.22
CA THR A 362 14.03 -29.57 -16.14
C THR A 362 13.55 -30.12 -14.79
N SER A 363 14.34 -30.97 -14.12
CA SER A 363 14.01 -31.45 -12.77
C SER A 363 14.06 -30.32 -11.74
N LYS A 364 15.10 -29.47 -11.80
CA LYS A 364 15.25 -28.29 -10.95
C LYS A 364 14.18 -27.24 -11.20
N ALA A 365 13.73 -27.08 -12.45
CA ALA A 365 12.58 -26.23 -12.79
C ALA A 365 11.30 -26.64 -12.04
N LYS A 366 11.00 -27.95 -11.93
CA LYS A 366 9.85 -28.44 -11.15
C LYS A 366 9.98 -28.19 -9.65
N GLN A 367 11.21 -28.24 -9.11
CA GLN A 367 11.47 -27.91 -7.69
C GLN A 367 11.27 -26.42 -7.44
N LEU A 368 11.79 -25.58 -8.33
CA LEU A 368 11.58 -24.13 -8.30
C LEU A 368 10.11 -23.76 -8.39
N ASP A 369 9.33 -24.41 -9.26
CA ASP A 369 7.88 -24.19 -9.34
C ASP A 369 7.17 -24.40 -8.00
N LYS A 370 7.49 -25.51 -7.32
CA LYS A 370 6.93 -25.80 -5.99
C LYS A 370 7.36 -24.76 -4.96
N PHE A 371 8.62 -24.34 -5.01
CA PHE A 371 9.14 -23.28 -4.14
C PHE A 371 8.40 -21.95 -4.34
N ILE A 372 8.27 -21.48 -5.59
CA ILE A 372 7.59 -20.22 -5.91
C ILE A 372 6.13 -20.27 -5.48
N GLU A 373 5.38 -21.33 -5.81
CA GLU A 373 3.97 -21.46 -5.41
C GLU A 373 3.80 -21.48 -3.89
N ALA A 374 4.65 -22.23 -3.17
CA ALA A 374 4.58 -22.31 -1.72
C ALA A 374 4.87 -20.96 -1.05
N TYR A 375 5.87 -20.21 -1.53
CA TYR A 375 6.18 -18.88 -1.01
C TYR A 375 5.12 -17.84 -1.39
N ARG A 376 4.57 -17.90 -2.62
CA ARG A 376 3.47 -17.03 -3.03
C ARG A 376 2.25 -17.22 -2.15
N ASP A 377 1.84 -18.47 -1.89
CA ASP A 377 0.74 -18.78 -0.98
C ASP A 377 1.08 -18.38 0.47
N HIS A 378 2.32 -18.60 0.92
CA HIS A 378 2.74 -18.22 2.28
C HIS A 378 2.64 -16.72 2.54
N TYR A 379 3.14 -15.89 1.61
CA TYR A 379 3.23 -14.45 1.79
C TYR A 379 2.12 -13.65 1.08
N GLY A 380 1.19 -14.32 0.41
CA GLY A 380 0.08 -13.70 -0.30
C GLY A 380 0.52 -12.87 -1.50
N ILE A 381 1.51 -13.35 -2.27
CA ILE A 381 2.06 -12.66 -3.44
C ILE A 381 1.25 -13.04 -4.69
N PRO A 382 0.45 -12.13 -5.28
CA PRO A 382 -0.51 -12.49 -6.32
C PRO A 382 0.13 -12.94 -7.62
N GLY A 383 1.19 -12.27 -8.07
CA GLY A 383 1.81 -12.49 -9.37
C GLY A 383 3.33 -12.37 -9.33
N VAL A 384 3.99 -13.19 -10.14
CA VAL A 384 5.47 -13.24 -10.27
C VAL A 384 5.84 -13.37 -11.74
N SER A 385 6.88 -12.65 -12.17
CA SER A 385 7.60 -12.88 -13.44
C SER A 385 9.06 -13.19 -13.10
N LEU A 386 9.58 -14.32 -13.59
CA LEU A 386 10.91 -14.83 -13.23
C LEU A 386 11.69 -15.28 -14.47
N ALA A 387 12.95 -14.87 -14.56
CA ALA A 387 13.91 -15.36 -15.54
C ALA A 387 15.22 -15.76 -14.84
N LEU A 388 15.82 -16.87 -15.27
CA LEU A 388 17.12 -17.34 -14.79
C LEU A 388 18.14 -17.32 -15.91
N ILE A 389 19.36 -16.92 -15.57
CA ILE A 389 20.50 -16.83 -16.47
C ILE A 389 21.56 -17.83 -15.99
N GLU A 390 22.12 -18.59 -16.92
CA GLU A 390 23.30 -19.43 -16.70
C GLU A 390 24.14 -19.44 -17.97
N LYS A 391 25.46 -19.28 -17.82
CA LYS A 391 26.44 -19.39 -18.91
C LYS A 391 26.09 -18.53 -20.14
N GLY A 392 25.71 -17.28 -19.86
CA GLY A 392 25.36 -16.29 -20.88
C GLY A 392 24.03 -16.51 -21.61
N LYS A 393 23.15 -17.39 -21.12
CA LYS A 393 21.83 -17.68 -21.72
C LYS A 393 20.72 -17.62 -20.69
N VAL A 394 19.51 -17.25 -21.11
CA VAL A 394 18.29 -17.44 -20.30
C VAL A 394 17.95 -18.93 -20.34
N VAL A 395 18.08 -19.62 -19.21
CA VAL A 395 17.83 -21.07 -19.08
C VAL A 395 16.43 -21.40 -18.57
N TYR A 396 15.72 -20.38 -18.07
CA TYR A 396 14.36 -20.51 -17.55
C TYR A 396 13.62 -19.18 -17.62
N HIS A 397 12.35 -19.21 -18.01
CA HIS A 397 11.42 -18.08 -17.91
C HIS A 397 10.03 -18.62 -17.55
N LYS A 398 9.38 -18.02 -16.56
CA LYS A 398 8.00 -18.37 -16.22
C LYS A 398 7.30 -17.24 -15.46
N THR A 399 6.00 -17.14 -15.68
CA THR A 399 5.10 -16.32 -14.86
C THR A 399 4.21 -17.18 -13.97
N TYR A 400 3.81 -16.61 -12.84
CA TYR A 400 2.98 -17.28 -11.84
C TYR A 400 1.84 -16.36 -11.42
N GLY A 401 0.68 -16.95 -11.18
CA GLY A 401 -0.42 -16.26 -10.51
C GLY A 401 -1.22 -15.29 -11.37
N ILE A 402 -1.69 -14.21 -10.74
CA ILE A 402 -2.66 -13.27 -11.32
C ILE A 402 -2.18 -11.82 -11.22
N LYS A 403 -2.47 -11.06 -12.28
CA LYS A 403 -2.17 -9.64 -12.37
C LYS A 403 -3.16 -8.77 -11.58
N ASN A 404 -4.32 -9.33 -11.23
CA ASN A 404 -5.37 -8.66 -10.47
C ASN A 404 -6.29 -9.68 -9.76
N ASN A 405 -6.41 -9.59 -8.43
CA ASN A 405 -7.20 -10.52 -7.61
C ASN A 405 -8.74 -10.44 -7.78
N LEU A 406 -9.26 -9.37 -8.37
CA LEU A 406 -10.69 -9.22 -8.63
C LEU A 406 -11.10 -9.86 -9.95
N SER A 407 -10.45 -9.44 -11.04
CA SER A 407 -10.72 -9.98 -12.37
C SER A 407 -10.27 -11.43 -12.52
N GLY A 408 -9.32 -11.88 -11.67
CA GLY A 408 -8.67 -13.18 -11.81
C GLY A 408 -7.77 -13.29 -13.05
N ALA A 409 -7.50 -12.17 -13.72
CA ALA A 409 -6.66 -12.14 -14.91
C ALA A 409 -5.26 -12.67 -14.57
N LYS A 410 -4.78 -13.65 -15.34
CA LYS A 410 -3.48 -14.30 -15.13
C LYS A 410 -2.32 -13.36 -15.47
N VAL A 411 -1.19 -13.55 -14.78
CA VAL A 411 0.09 -13.03 -15.27
C VAL A 411 0.51 -13.88 -16.47
N THR A 412 0.79 -13.22 -17.58
CA THR A 412 1.27 -13.83 -18.84
C THR A 412 2.65 -13.30 -19.20
N ASP A 413 3.28 -13.87 -20.22
CA ASP A 413 4.52 -13.39 -20.84
C ASP A 413 4.40 -11.98 -21.48
N GLU A 414 3.21 -11.39 -21.48
CA GLU A 414 3.00 -10.01 -21.92
C GLU A 414 2.82 -9.04 -20.75
N THR A 415 2.65 -9.56 -19.53
CA THR A 415 2.30 -8.76 -18.36
C THR A 415 3.50 -7.94 -17.89
N LEU A 416 3.32 -6.62 -17.85
CA LEU A 416 4.38 -5.70 -17.42
C LEU A 416 4.21 -5.30 -15.96
N PHE A 417 5.34 -5.18 -15.28
CA PHE A 417 5.45 -4.82 -13.87
C PHE A 417 6.21 -3.51 -13.75
N GLU A 418 5.92 -2.74 -12.69
CA GLU A 418 6.79 -1.64 -12.30
C GLU A 418 8.18 -2.17 -11.94
N ALA A 419 9.19 -1.59 -12.55
CA ALA A 419 10.59 -1.94 -12.35
C ALA A 419 11.28 -1.02 -11.33
N ALA A 420 10.58 -0.02 -10.79
CA ALA A 420 11.07 0.78 -9.67
C ALA A 420 12.55 1.18 -9.85
N SER A 421 13.39 0.97 -8.84
CA SER A 421 14.79 1.40 -8.87
C SER A 421 15.71 0.64 -9.81
N ILE A 422 15.34 -0.52 -10.39
CA ILE A 422 16.20 -1.15 -11.41
C ILE A 422 16.20 -0.37 -12.74
N THR A 423 15.35 0.65 -12.86
CA THR A 423 15.45 1.75 -13.84
C THR A 423 16.83 2.41 -13.85
N LYS A 424 17.44 2.60 -12.67
CA LYS A 424 18.70 3.35 -12.51
C LYS A 424 19.86 2.72 -13.30
N PRO A 425 20.16 1.41 -13.16
CA PRO A 425 21.13 0.71 -14.00
C PRO A 425 20.99 0.96 -15.50
N VAL A 426 19.76 0.97 -16.02
CA VAL A 426 19.48 1.22 -17.44
C VAL A 426 19.87 2.65 -17.81
N PHE A 427 19.49 3.63 -16.98
CA PHE A 427 19.89 5.02 -17.21
C PHE A 427 21.40 5.25 -17.02
N GLY A 428 22.02 4.57 -16.05
CA GLY A 428 23.48 4.62 -15.84
C GLY A 428 24.25 4.09 -17.05
N PHE A 429 23.77 3.02 -17.67
CA PHE A 429 24.31 2.52 -18.94
C PHE A 429 24.23 3.58 -20.05
N VAL A 430 23.09 4.26 -20.18
CA VAL A 430 22.90 5.37 -21.13
C VAL A 430 23.88 6.52 -20.86
N VAL A 431 24.05 6.95 -19.61
CA VAL A 431 25.00 8.03 -19.28
C VAL A 431 26.44 7.61 -19.60
N CYS A 432 26.80 6.35 -19.37
CA CYS A 432 28.11 5.81 -19.78
C CYS A 432 28.30 5.82 -21.30
N ARG A 433 27.28 5.47 -22.10
CA ARG A 433 27.29 5.58 -23.57
C ARG A 433 27.53 7.02 -24.03
N LEU A 434 26.84 7.97 -23.43
CA LEU A 434 27.01 9.40 -23.73
C LEU A 434 28.42 9.89 -23.34
N ALA A 435 28.97 9.41 -22.22
CA ALA A 435 30.31 9.76 -21.78
C ALA A 435 31.40 9.22 -22.72
N GLU A 436 31.22 7.99 -23.22
CA GLU A 436 32.08 7.39 -24.25
C GLU A 436 32.14 8.24 -25.53
N ARG A 437 31.03 8.91 -25.88
CA ARG A 437 30.92 9.80 -27.05
C ARG A 437 31.40 11.23 -26.77
N GLY A 438 31.88 11.52 -25.56
CA GLY A 438 32.29 12.85 -25.14
C GLY A 438 31.14 13.85 -24.96
N ILE A 439 29.88 13.39 -24.96
CA ILE A 439 28.70 14.27 -24.78
C ILE A 439 28.59 14.74 -23.33
N ILE A 440 28.96 13.89 -22.38
CA ILE A 440 29.01 14.23 -20.95
C ILE A 440 30.33 13.79 -20.32
N ASP A 441 31.04 14.73 -19.71
CA ASP A 441 32.14 14.41 -18.80
C ASP A 441 31.58 13.99 -17.43
N LEU A 442 31.94 12.78 -16.98
CA LEU A 442 31.48 12.20 -15.72
C LEU A 442 31.94 12.98 -14.48
N ASP A 443 33.06 13.72 -14.59
CA ASP A 443 33.71 14.42 -13.48
C ASP A 443 33.52 15.95 -13.56
N LYS A 444 32.97 16.46 -14.67
CA LYS A 444 32.56 17.86 -14.76
C LYS A 444 31.35 18.15 -13.86
N PRO A 445 31.38 19.22 -13.06
CA PRO A 445 30.22 19.61 -12.26
C PRO A 445 28.97 19.86 -13.09
N LEU A 446 27.86 19.24 -12.70
CA LEU A 446 26.59 19.27 -13.45
C LEU A 446 26.02 20.68 -13.62
N TYR A 447 26.23 21.55 -12.63
CA TYR A 447 25.74 22.93 -12.69
C TYR A 447 26.31 23.73 -13.87
N GLN A 448 27.46 23.32 -14.41
CA GLN A 448 28.06 23.97 -15.58
C GLN A 448 27.36 23.59 -16.88
N TYR A 449 26.62 22.47 -16.90
CA TYR A 449 25.75 22.10 -18.03
C TYR A 449 24.34 22.68 -17.85
N LEU A 450 23.81 22.58 -16.63
CA LEU A 450 22.48 23.05 -16.28
C LEU A 450 22.47 23.47 -14.81
N PRO A 451 22.43 24.77 -14.49
CA PRO A 451 22.20 25.24 -13.12
C PRO A 451 20.89 24.69 -12.53
N PHE A 452 20.89 24.41 -11.22
CA PHE A 452 19.73 23.94 -10.50
C PHE A 452 19.29 24.99 -9.47
N GLU A 453 18.39 25.88 -9.90
CA GLU A 453 17.95 27.03 -9.12
C GLU A 453 17.35 26.66 -7.76
N ASP A 454 16.57 25.56 -7.70
CA ASP A 454 15.90 25.12 -6.47
C ASP A 454 16.87 24.75 -5.33
N ILE A 455 18.17 24.57 -5.62
CA ILE A 455 19.22 24.31 -4.63
C ILE A 455 20.39 25.30 -4.70
N ALA A 456 20.27 26.39 -5.49
CA ALA A 456 21.34 27.37 -5.67
C ALA A 456 21.76 28.10 -4.38
N TYR A 457 20.91 28.05 -3.35
CA TYR A 457 21.17 28.56 -2.00
C TYR A 457 22.27 27.78 -1.27
N ASP A 458 22.44 26.48 -1.56
CA ASP A 458 23.47 25.65 -0.95
C ASP A 458 24.61 25.43 -1.93
N LYS A 459 25.67 26.24 -1.83
CA LYS A 459 26.81 26.24 -2.77
C LYS A 459 27.48 24.87 -2.95
N ARG A 460 27.30 23.92 -2.04
CA ARG A 460 27.84 22.56 -2.16
C ARG A 460 27.29 21.83 -3.39
N TYR A 461 26.10 22.17 -3.90
CA TYR A 461 25.56 21.53 -5.12
C TYR A 461 26.47 21.70 -6.35
N LYS A 462 27.33 22.71 -6.35
CA LYS A 462 28.34 22.94 -7.40
C LYS A 462 29.43 21.87 -7.45
N LEU A 463 29.49 20.98 -6.46
CA LEU A 463 30.39 19.82 -6.43
C LEU A 463 29.78 18.56 -7.06
N ILE A 464 28.48 18.59 -7.38
CA ILE A 464 27.78 17.40 -7.88
C ILE A 464 28.18 17.14 -9.33
N THR A 465 28.71 15.94 -9.59
CA THR A 465 29.08 15.43 -10.92
C THR A 465 28.17 14.26 -11.31
N ALA A 466 28.17 13.87 -12.59
CA ALA A 466 27.43 12.67 -13.01
C ALA A 466 27.95 11.42 -12.30
N ARG A 467 29.27 11.31 -12.07
CA ARG A 467 29.86 10.22 -11.27
C ARG A 467 29.26 10.16 -9.87
N TYR A 468 29.07 11.30 -9.20
CA TYR A 468 28.48 11.32 -7.86
C TYR A 468 26.98 10.97 -7.87
N VAL A 469 26.24 11.33 -8.92
CA VAL A 469 24.86 10.86 -9.08
C VAL A 469 24.81 9.35 -9.21
N LEU A 470 25.53 8.80 -10.19
CA LEU A 470 25.50 7.37 -10.51
C LEU A 470 26.04 6.49 -9.37
N SER A 471 26.91 7.03 -8.52
CA SER A 471 27.50 6.31 -7.38
C SER A 471 26.87 6.66 -6.02
N HIS A 472 25.76 7.41 -6.00
CA HIS A 472 25.04 7.79 -4.77
C HIS A 472 25.90 8.54 -3.74
N ARG A 473 26.62 9.56 -4.20
CA ARG A 473 27.49 10.44 -3.39
C ARG A 473 27.11 11.91 -3.49
N THR A 474 25.91 12.23 -3.95
CA THR A 474 25.48 13.62 -4.17
C THR A 474 25.16 14.40 -2.90
N GLY A 475 24.80 13.71 -1.81
CA GLY A 475 24.23 14.36 -0.62
C GLY A 475 22.74 14.71 -0.74
N PHE A 476 22.13 14.54 -1.92
CA PHE A 476 20.69 14.73 -2.07
C PHE A 476 19.90 13.76 -1.17
N PRO A 477 18.69 14.15 -0.71
CA PRO A 477 17.76 13.19 -0.14
C PRO A 477 17.39 12.12 -1.17
N ASN A 478 16.74 11.04 -0.72
CA ASN A 478 16.24 10.05 -1.68
C ASN A 478 15.18 10.66 -2.59
N TRP A 479 14.19 11.28 -1.95
CA TRP A 479 13.15 12.09 -2.55
C TRP A 479 12.97 13.32 -1.65
N ALA A 480 12.90 14.50 -2.25
CA ALA A 480 12.56 15.72 -1.52
C ALA A 480 11.03 15.85 -1.39
N ASN A 481 10.55 16.34 -0.25
CA ASN A 481 9.16 16.73 -0.05
C ASN A 481 9.14 18.21 0.30
N GLY A 482 9.19 19.06 -0.74
CA GLY A 482 9.43 20.50 -0.62
C GLY A 482 10.90 20.85 -0.91
N LYS A 483 11.51 21.63 -0.01
CA LYS A 483 12.87 22.14 -0.17
C LYS A 483 13.92 21.02 -0.24
N ILE A 484 14.88 21.10 -1.17
CA ILE A 484 15.90 20.08 -1.40
C ILE A 484 17.17 20.38 -0.59
N ASP A 485 17.29 19.81 0.61
CA ASP A 485 18.47 20.02 1.46
C ASP A 485 19.53 18.90 1.33
N LEU A 486 20.78 19.27 1.04
CA LEU A 486 21.90 18.31 1.00
C LEU A 486 22.24 17.83 2.42
N LYS A 487 22.14 16.51 2.62
CA LYS A 487 22.43 15.81 3.88
C LYS A 487 23.91 15.79 4.24
N PHE A 488 24.79 15.90 3.26
CA PHE A 488 26.24 15.93 3.42
C PHE A 488 26.90 16.57 2.19
N THR A 489 28.18 16.93 2.32
CA THR A 489 28.97 17.49 1.20
C THR A 489 29.14 16.45 0.09
N PRO A 490 28.79 16.76 -1.17
CA PRO A 490 28.91 15.80 -2.28
C PRO A 490 30.32 15.20 -2.36
N GLY A 491 30.40 13.92 -2.69
CA GLY A 491 31.64 13.15 -2.71
C GLY A 491 32.07 12.59 -1.36
N THR A 492 31.59 13.09 -0.21
CA THR A 492 32.18 12.68 1.09
C THR A 492 31.59 11.40 1.69
N LYS A 493 30.33 11.06 1.38
CA LYS A 493 29.62 9.91 1.98
C LYS A 493 28.72 9.23 0.95
N TYR A 494 28.29 8.01 1.28
CA TYR A 494 27.19 7.33 0.60
C TYR A 494 25.84 7.89 1.06
N GLY A 495 24.93 8.08 0.12
CA GLY A 495 23.53 8.42 0.36
C GLY A 495 22.70 8.10 -0.87
N TYR A 496 21.93 7.02 -0.81
CA TYR A 496 21.06 6.59 -1.89
C TYR A 496 20.08 7.71 -2.27
N SER A 497 20.03 8.03 -3.57
CA SER A 497 19.27 9.17 -4.07
C SER A 497 18.61 8.94 -5.42
N GLY A 498 17.28 9.01 -5.47
CA GLY A 498 16.49 9.14 -6.69
C GLY A 498 16.51 10.58 -7.23
N GLU A 499 16.47 11.57 -6.35
CA GLU A 499 16.54 13.00 -6.70
C GLU A 499 17.76 13.33 -7.59
N GLY A 500 18.93 12.75 -7.26
CA GLY A 500 20.13 12.92 -8.08
C GLY A 500 19.95 12.44 -9.53
N PHE A 501 19.23 11.33 -9.74
CA PHE A 501 18.96 10.77 -11.06
C PHE A 501 17.99 11.67 -11.85
N GLU A 502 17.01 12.28 -11.18
CA GLU A 502 16.10 13.23 -11.84
C GLU A 502 16.81 14.53 -12.24
N TYR A 503 17.79 15.00 -11.44
CA TYR A 503 18.63 16.11 -11.86
C TYR A 503 19.53 15.72 -13.05
N LEU A 504 20.18 14.55 -13.01
CA LEU A 504 21.02 14.08 -14.12
C LEU A 504 20.20 13.86 -15.40
N LYS A 505 18.96 13.38 -15.30
CA LYS A 505 18.01 13.30 -16.42
C LYS A 505 17.83 14.66 -17.11
N ARG A 506 17.61 15.72 -16.33
CA ARG A 506 17.45 17.09 -16.86
C ARG A 506 18.72 17.58 -17.55
N VAL A 507 19.89 17.31 -16.96
CA VAL A 507 21.19 17.64 -17.57
C VAL A 507 21.35 16.90 -18.90
N VAL A 508 21.08 15.60 -18.95
CA VAL A 508 21.17 14.78 -20.16
C VAL A 508 20.25 15.35 -21.25
N ALA A 509 18.99 15.63 -20.95
CA ALA A 509 18.08 16.25 -21.92
C ALA A 509 18.58 17.61 -22.43
N LYS A 510 19.15 18.43 -21.54
CA LYS A 510 19.70 19.75 -21.90
C LYS A 510 20.90 19.64 -22.85
N ILE A 511 21.85 18.75 -22.58
CA ILE A 511 23.09 18.65 -23.35
C ILE A 511 22.92 17.90 -24.67
N THR A 512 21.95 16.98 -24.76
CA THR A 512 21.64 16.28 -26.01
C THR A 512 20.70 17.08 -26.90
N GLY A 513 19.92 18.01 -26.33
CA GLY A 513 18.84 18.70 -27.03
C GLY A 513 17.65 17.78 -27.37
N LYS A 514 17.60 16.58 -26.80
CA LYS A 514 16.58 15.55 -27.05
C LYS A 514 15.74 15.31 -25.81
N ASP A 515 14.48 14.93 -26.00
CA ASP A 515 13.68 14.38 -24.92
C ASP A 515 14.28 13.05 -24.42
N ILE A 516 14.04 12.74 -23.15
CA ILE A 516 14.65 11.56 -22.52
C ILE A 516 14.19 10.24 -23.14
N SER A 517 12.97 10.17 -23.68
CA SER A 517 12.45 8.96 -24.33
C SER A 517 13.23 8.65 -25.61
N THR A 518 13.55 9.69 -26.39
CA THR A 518 14.42 9.55 -27.57
C THR A 518 15.83 9.09 -27.18
N VAL A 519 16.42 9.68 -26.12
CA VAL A 519 17.76 9.26 -25.64
C VAL A 519 17.75 7.79 -25.19
N LEU A 520 16.74 7.35 -24.43
CA LEU A 520 16.61 5.95 -24.02
C LEU A 520 16.46 5.02 -25.22
N ARG A 521 15.64 5.40 -26.21
CA ARG A 521 15.42 4.62 -27.43
C ARG A 521 16.74 4.37 -28.17
N GLU A 522 17.46 5.44 -28.47
CA GLU A 522 18.71 5.39 -29.25
C GLU A 522 19.87 4.72 -28.50
N GLU A 523 19.98 4.93 -27.18
CA GLU A 523 21.17 4.52 -26.42
C GLU A 523 21.04 3.13 -25.78
N VAL A 524 19.82 2.62 -25.56
CA VAL A 524 19.65 1.34 -24.86
C VAL A 524 18.50 0.47 -25.36
N LEU A 525 17.32 1.02 -25.67
CA LEU A 525 16.16 0.17 -25.99
C LEU A 525 16.29 -0.49 -27.37
N GLU A 526 16.60 0.25 -28.42
CA GLU A 526 16.80 -0.31 -29.76
C GLU A 526 18.09 -1.14 -29.85
N PRO A 527 19.27 -0.66 -29.37
CA PRO A 527 20.51 -1.43 -29.49
C PRO A 527 20.51 -2.77 -28.75
N LEU A 528 19.74 -2.88 -27.65
CA LEU A 528 19.62 -4.11 -26.86
C LEU A 528 18.29 -4.85 -27.11
N ASN A 529 17.46 -4.36 -28.04
CA ASN A 529 16.16 -4.97 -28.41
C ASN A 529 15.21 -5.16 -27.21
N LEU A 530 15.03 -4.13 -26.39
CA LEU A 530 14.19 -4.16 -25.17
C LEU A 530 12.72 -3.79 -25.47
N GLN A 531 12.07 -4.56 -26.33
CA GLN A 531 10.74 -4.24 -26.90
C GLN A 531 9.58 -4.16 -25.88
N ASN A 532 9.66 -4.88 -24.76
CA ASN A 532 8.66 -4.83 -23.69
C ASN A 532 9.11 -3.94 -22.52
N THR A 533 9.73 -2.80 -22.82
CA THR A 533 10.23 -1.86 -21.80
C THR A 533 9.77 -0.44 -22.08
N TYR A 534 9.06 0.15 -21.14
CA TYR A 534 8.45 1.48 -21.27
C TYR A 534 8.72 2.32 -20.02
N PHE A 535 8.83 3.64 -20.15
CA PHE A 535 9.08 4.53 -19.01
C PHE A 535 7.94 5.51 -18.73
N MET A 536 6.94 5.52 -19.60
CA MET A 536 5.75 6.36 -19.50
C MET A 536 4.55 5.67 -20.15
N LYS A 537 3.36 6.15 -19.82
CA LYS A 537 2.08 5.69 -20.33
C LYS A 537 2.08 5.68 -21.86
N ASN A 538 1.57 4.58 -22.41
CA ASN A 538 1.26 4.42 -23.81
C ASN A 538 0.14 3.37 -23.94
N GLU A 539 -0.41 3.22 -25.15
CA GLU A 539 -1.54 2.32 -25.39
C GLU A 539 -1.25 0.86 -25.05
N ARG A 540 -0.03 0.38 -25.33
CA ARG A 540 0.35 -1.00 -25.04
C ARG A 540 0.46 -1.21 -23.54
N LEU A 541 1.22 -0.37 -22.84
CA LEU A 541 1.42 -0.46 -21.39
C LEU A 541 0.08 -0.43 -20.64
N ALA A 542 -0.84 0.45 -21.02
CA ALA A 542 -2.17 0.56 -20.41
C ALA A 542 -2.99 -0.74 -20.51
N LYS A 543 -2.76 -1.59 -21.51
CA LYS A 543 -3.49 -2.85 -21.71
C LYS A 543 -2.88 -4.01 -20.92
N VAL A 544 -1.54 -4.03 -20.79
CA VAL A 544 -0.82 -5.22 -20.29
C VAL A 544 -0.23 -5.09 -18.90
N VAL A 545 -0.20 -3.89 -18.32
CA VAL A 545 0.32 -3.69 -16.96
C VAL A 545 -0.47 -4.50 -15.92
N ALA A 546 0.23 -4.98 -14.89
CA ALA A 546 -0.38 -5.58 -13.72
C ALA A 546 -0.91 -4.51 -12.75
N ASN A 547 -1.87 -4.87 -11.88
CA ASN A 547 -2.11 -4.10 -10.67
C ASN A 547 -1.05 -4.49 -9.62
N GLY A 548 -0.53 -3.51 -8.90
CA GLY A 548 0.21 -3.75 -7.66
C GLY A 548 -0.75 -4.30 -6.60
N HIS A 549 -0.22 -4.88 -5.51
CA HIS A 549 -1.07 -5.32 -4.41
C HIS A 549 -0.50 -4.97 -3.05
N ASP A 550 -1.32 -4.36 -2.20
CA ASP A 550 -1.06 -4.23 -0.77
C ASP A 550 -1.65 -5.46 -0.06
N GLY A 551 -0.79 -6.44 0.22
CA GLY A 551 -1.22 -7.78 0.56
C GLY A 551 -1.96 -8.44 -0.61
N ILE A 552 -3.26 -8.70 -0.43
CA ILE A 552 -4.12 -9.31 -1.46
C ILE A 552 -5.02 -8.29 -2.19
N TYR A 553 -5.00 -7.02 -1.82
CA TYR A 553 -5.86 -6.02 -2.46
C TYR A 553 -5.14 -5.36 -3.62
N PRO A 554 -5.72 -5.36 -4.83
CA PRO A 554 -5.10 -4.67 -5.96
C PRO A 554 -5.09 -3.17 -5.70
N SER A 555 -4.00 -2.50 -6.09
CA SER A 555 -3.88 -1.05 -6.12
C SER A 555 -4.38 -0.50 -7.45
N ARG A 556 -4.59 0.82 -7.51
CA ARG A 556 -4.92 1.52 -8.75
C ARG A 556 -3.70 1.49 -9.68
N ILE A 557 -3.94 1.25 -10.97
CA ILE A 557 -2.93 1.47 -12.00
C ILE A 557 -2.73 2.98 -12.17
N VAL A 558 -1.54 3.47 -11.83
CA VAL A 558 -1.11 4.85 -12.06
C VAL A 558 0.11 4.83 -12.96
N LEU A 559 -0.09 5.11 -14.25
CA LEU A 559 1.00 5.09 -15.22
C LEU A 559 1.73 6.44 -15.25
N PRO A 560 3.06 6.47 -15.38
CA PRO A 560 3.82 7.72 -15.43
C PRO A 560 3.47 8.53 -16.69
N GLU A 561 3.11 9.80 -16.55
CA GLU A 561 2.89 10.69 -17.69
C GLU A 561 4.21 11.16 -18.33
N ALA A 562 5.34 11.00 -17.64
CA ALA A 562 6.68 11.27 -18.16
C ALA A 562 7.73 10.32 -17.57
N PRO A 563 8.87 10.08 -18.26
CA PRO A 563 9.92 9.21 -17.74
C PRO A 563 10.64 9.78 -16.50
N GLY A 564 10.73 8.96 -15.45
CA GLY A 564 11.56 9.17 -14.27
C GLY A 564 12.69 8.14 -14.23
N MET A 565 13.94 8.60 -14.18
CA MET A 565 15.14 7.75 -14.34
C MET A 565 15.53 6.99 -13.06
N ALA A 566 14.77 7.18 -12.00
CA ALA A 566 14.93 6.46 -10.76
C ALA A 566 13.84 5.42 -10.46
N TRP A 567 12.71 5.40 -11.17
CA TRP A 567 11.53 4.61 -10.73
C TRP A 567 10.50 4.20 -11.79
N SER A 568 10.43 4.86 -12.95
CA SER A 568 9.21 4.83 -13.79
C SER A 568 9.17 3.70 -14.83
N MET A 569 10.25 2.92 -14.97
CA MET A 569 10.31 1.87 -15.97
C MET A 569 9.30 0.76 -15.64
N HIS A 570 8.67 0.23 -16.69
CA HIS A 570 7.80 -0.93 -16.68
C HIS A 570 8.35 -1.96 -17.66
N THR A 571 8.52 -3.19 -17.20
CA THR A 571 9.07 -4.28 -18.01
C THR A 571 8.68 -5.65 -17.44
N GLU A 572 9.26 -6.71 -17.96
CA GLU A 572 9.11 -8.09 -17.50
C GLU A 572 10.47 -8.78 -17.31
N ALA A 573 10.49 -9.94 -16.64
CA ALA A 573 11.74 -10.64 -16.34
C ALA A 573 12.54 -11.02 -17.59
N LYS A 574 11.88 -11.45 -18.67
CA LYS A 574 12.55 -11.85 -19.91
C LYS A 574 13.27 -10.68 -20.60
N SER A 575 12.59 -9.55 -20.74
CA SER A 575 13.18 -8.35 -21.36
C SER A 575 14.31 -7.79 -20.50
N PHE A 576 14.12 -7.70 -19.20
CA PHE A 576 15.19 -7.21 -18.32
C PHE A 576 16.37 -8.19 -18.19
N ALA A 577 16.15 -9.51 -18.34
CA ALA A 577 17.23 -10.49 -18.46
C ALA A 577 18.11 -10.25 -19.69
N THR A 578 17.55 -9.70 -20.78
CA THR A 578 18.32 -9.29 -21.97
C THR A 578 19.28 -8.15 -21.63
N PHE A 579 18.84 -7.16 -20.84
CA PHE A 579 19.72 -6.10 -20.32
C PHE A 579 20.81 -6.66 -19.38
N ALA A 580 20.44 -7.55 -18.45
CA ALA A 580 21.41 -8.19 -17.55
C ALA A 580 22.47 -9.01 -18.33
N LEU A 581 22.06 -9.72 -19.37
CA LEU A 581 22.97 -10.43 -20.28
C LEU A 581 23.87 -9.49 -21.07
N ALA A 582 23.36 -8.33 -21.51
CA ALA A 582 24.19 -7.33 -22.19
C ALA A 582 25.31 -6.83 -21.27
N LEU A 583 25.02 -6.54 -19.99
CA LEU A 583 26.03 -6.20 -19.01
C LEU A 583 27.04 -7.34 -18.82
N ARG A 584 26.57 -8.57 -18.54
CA ARG A 584 27.45 -9.74 -18.36
C ARG A 584 28.36 -9.97 -19.57
N ASN A 585 27.82 -9.85 -20.78
CA ASN A 585 28.54 -10.06 -22.04
C ASN A 585 29.35 -8.83 -22.50
N ARG A 586 29.40 -7.76 -21.70
CA ARG A 586 30.06 -6.49 -22.04
C ARG A 586 29.59 -5.89 -23.37
N LYS A 587 28.33 -6.10 -23.72
CA LYS A 587 27.73 -5.64 -24.98
C LYS A 587 27.30 -4.17 -24.86
N GLY A 588 27.73 -3.34 -25.81
CA GLY A 588 27.25 -1.98 -26.01
C GLY A 588 28.09 -0.86 -25.39
N LEU A 589 29.08 -1.17 -24.56
CA LEU A 589 30.08 -0.20 -24.08
C LEU A 589 31.47 -0.59 -24.57
N LYS A 590 32.35 0.39 -24.81
CA LYS A 590 33.78 0.13 -24.97
C LYS A 590 34.38 -0.49 -23.70
N PRO A 591 35.44 -1.33 -23.80
CA PRO A 591 36.08 -1.96 -22.64
C PRO A 591 36.42 -0.98 -21.52
N GLU A 592 36.98 0.19 -21.84
CA GLU A 592 37.41 1.18 -20.86
C GLU A 592 36.21 1.83 -20.15
N THR A 593 35.10 2.03 -20.86
CA THR A 593 33.86 2.57 -20.30
C THR A 593 33.17 1.54 -19.42
N TYR A 594 33.17 0.26 -19.85
CA TYR A 594 32.66 -0.85 -19.06
C TYR A 594 33.42 -0.98 -17.73
N ASP A 595 34.75 -0.94 -17.77
CA ASP A 595 35.59 -1.01 -16.58
C ASP A 595 35.34 0.18 -15.63
N LYS A 596 35.12 1.38 -16.17
CA LYS A 596 34.69 2.55 -15.37
C LYS A 596 33.33 2.35 -14.70
N MET A 597 32.36 1.72 -15.39
CA MET A 597 31.02 1.45 -14.87
C MET A 597 31.05 0.46 -13.69
N PHE A 598 31.92 -0.55 -13.76
CA PHE A 598 32.08 -1.57 -12.72
C PHE A 598 33.19 -1.29 -11.70
N LYS A 599 33.93 -0.19 -11.84
CA LYS A 599 34.88 0.26 -10.82
C LYS A 599 34.14 0.62 -9.54
N ILE A 600 34.66 0.22 -8.38
CA ILE A 600 34.12 0.65 -7.07
C ILE A 600 34.26 2.17 -6.96
N ASN A 601 33.13 2.87 -6.95
CA ASN A 601 33.06 4.32 -6.75
C ASN A 601 32.58 4.66 -5.32
N THR A 602 31.86 3.75 -4.66
CA THR A 602 31.30 3.96 -3.32
C THR A 602 31.30 2.66 -2.52
N ASN A 603 31.67 2.74 -1.23
CA ASN A 603 31.42 1.67 -0.25
C ASN A 603 30.06 1.91 0.40
N VAL A 604 29.18 0.91 0.41
CA VAL A 604 27.88 1.01 1.06
C VAL A 604 28.07 0.76 2.55
N VAL A 605 27.64 1.73 3.37
CA VAL A 605 27.59 1.57 4.82
C VAL A 605 26.22 0.98 5.17
N VAL A 606 26.21 -0.30 5.56
CA VAL A 606 25.00 -1.03 5.95
C VAL A 606 24.89 -1.02 7.47
N ASP A 607 23.71 -0.75 8.01
CA ASP A 607 23.47 -0.88 9.44
C ASP A 607 23.69 -2.33 9.89
N LYS A 608 24.23 -2.52 11.10
CA LYS A 608 24.60 -3.86 11.60
C LYS A 608 23.44 -4.87 11.58
N GLU A 609 22.20 -4.41 11.73
CA GLU A 609 20.99 -5.24 11.67
C GLU A 609 20.73 -5.83 10.27
N TYR A 610 21.13 -5.12 9.22
CA TYR A 610 20.92 -5.52 7.82
C TYR A 610 22.19 -6.04 7.15
N ALA A 611 23.33 -6.01 7.85
CA ALA A 611 24.60 -6.48 7.33
C ALA A 611 24.55 -8.00 7.09
N ARG A 612 24.90 -8.42 5.88
CA ARG A 612 25.04 -9.85 5.54
C ARG A 612 26.45 -10.32 5.93
N PRO A 613 26.57 -11.34 6.81
CA PRO A 613 27.88 -11.82 7.24
C PRO A 613 28.78 -12.18 6.06
N GLY A 614 30.02 -11.68 6.08
CA GLY A 614 31.01 -11.94 5.03
C GLY A 614 30.76 -11.26 3.69
N VAL A 615 29.72 -10.42 3.56
CA VAL A 615 29.42 -9.68 2.32
C VAL A 615 29.77 -8.21 2.48
N LYS A 616 30.55 -7.67 1.52
CA LYS A 616 30.82 -6.23 1.38
C LYS A 616 30.09 -5.71 0.16
N GLU A 617 29.47 -4.54 0.30
CA GLU A 617 28.62 -3.94 -0.72
C GLU A 617 29.17 -2.61 -1.23
N PHE A 618 28.99 -2.37 -2.53
CA PHE A 618 29.57 -1.25 -3.25
C PHE A 618 28.60 -0.73 -4.30
N PHE A 619 28.86 0.49 -4.79
CA PHE A 619 28.30 0.97 -6.05
C PHE A 619 29.42 1.28 -7.04
N GLY A 620 29.19 0.87 -8.29
CA GLY A 620 29.87 1.38 -9.46
C GLY A 620 29.18 2.64 -9.98
N LEU A 621 29.02 2.75 -11.29
CA LEU A 621 28.16 3.74 -11.91
C LEU A 621 26.77 3.13 -12.12
N SER A 622 25.90 3.36 -11.13
CA SER A 622 24.51 2.88 -11.04
C SER A 622 24.32 1.36 -10.95
N ILE A 623 25.40 0.60 -10.80
CA ILE A 623 25.38 -0.83 -10.56
C ILE A 623 25.73 -1.09 -9.10
N TRP A 624 24.84 -1.77 -8.38
CA TRP A 624 25.16 -2.30 -7.06
C TRP A 624 26.02 -3.55 -7.23
N MET A 625 27.05 -3.68 -6.41
CA MET A 625 28.04 -4.75 -6.48
C MET A 625 28.32 -5.31 -5.10
N GLU A 626 28.67 -6.58 -5.05
CA GLU A 626 28.94 -7.31 -3.83
C GLU A 626 30.22 -8.12 -3.97
N LYS A 627 30.95 -8.27 -2.85
CA LYS A 627 32.01 -9.26 -2.68
C LYS A 627 31.67 -10.12 -1.48
N GLY A 628 31.53 -11.42 -1.68
CA GLY A 628 31.14 -12.35 -0.62
C GLY A 628 31.63 -13.79 -0.86
N PRO A 629 31.12 -14.76 -0.08
CA PRO A 629 31.58 -16.16 -0.14
C PRO A 629 31.38 -16.86 -1.49
N PHE A 630 30.47 -16.34 -2.31
CA PHE A 630 30.15 -16.86 -3.66
C PHE A 630 30.79 -16.01 -4.78
N GLY A 631 31.83 -15.24 -4.45
CA GLY A 631 32.56 -14.42 -5.40
C GLY A 631 32.01 -13.00 -5.54
N GLU A 632 32.32 -12.38 -6.68
CA GLU A 632 31.75 -11.08 -7.05
C GLU A 632 30.34 -11.23 -7.64
N ALA A 633 29.43 -10.37 -7.21
CA ALA A 633 28.10 -10.25 -7.80
C ALA A 633 27.78 -8.79 -8.15
N PHE A 634 26.86 -8.60 -9.09
CA PHE A 634 26.31 -7.29 -9.41
C PHE A 634 24.81 -7.37 -9.65
N GLY A 635 24.10 -6.26 -9.45
CA GLY A 635 22.66 -6.24 -9.58
C GLY A 635 22.04 -4.90 -9.22
N HIS A 636 20.74 -4.94 -8.92
CA HIS A 636 20.01 -3.87 -8.26
C HIS A 636 18.65 -4.40 -7.77
N GLY A 637 18.14 -3.86 -6.66
CA GLY A 637 16.77 -4.07 -6.18
C GLY A 637 15.83 -2.91 -6.52
N GLY A 638 14.53 -3.16 -6.56
CA GLY A 638 13.51 -2.14 -6.81
C GLY A 638 12.28 -2.34 -5.95
N ASN A 639 11.72 -1.22 -5.49
CA ASN A 639 10.57 -1.19 -4.60
C ASN A 639 9.78 0.11 -4.84
N ASN A 640 8.56 -0.01 -5.36
CA ASN A 640 7.60 1.09 -5.49
C ASN A 640 6.44 0.99 -4.46
N GLY A 641 6.61 0.14 -3.44
CA GLY A 641 5.58 -0.15 -2.43
C GLY A 641 4.92 -1.48 -2.74
N ASP A 642 3.88 -1.44 -3.57
CA ASP A 642 3.02 -2.54 -4.01
C ASP A 642 3.61 -3.37 -5.17
N PHE A 643 4.78 -2.97 -5.68
CA PHE A 643 5.63 -3.73 -6.59
C PHE A 643 7.06 -3.85 -6.06
N LYS A 644 7.66 -5.04 -6.26
CA LYS A 644 9.08 -5.29 -5.99
C LYS A 644 9.73 -5.92 -7.21
N CYS A 645 11.02 -5.66 -7.38
CA CYS A 645 11.83 -6.38 -8.36
C CYS A 645 13.28 -6.51 -7.89
N GLN A 646 14.00 -7.44 -8.50
CA GLN A 646 15.42 -7.64 -8.27
C GLN A 646 16.04 -8.27 -9.52
N PHE A 647 17.25 -7.84 -9.86
CA PHE A 647 18.14 -8.67 -10.65
C PHE A 647 19.49 -8.79 -9.98
N LYS A 648 20.12 -9.95 -10.16
CA LYS A 648 21.45 -10.23 -9.63
C LYS A 648 22.17 -11.24 -10.50
N MET A 649 23.45 -10.97 -10.76
CA MET A 649 24.38 -11.81 -11.51
C MET A 649 25.59 -12.10 -10.64
N TYR A 650 25.86 -13.38 -10.38
CA TYR A 650 27.07 -13.87 -9.74
C TYR A 650 28.11 -14.14 -10.83
N LYS A 651 29.17 -13.34 -10.86
CA LYS A 651 30.16 -13.36 -11.95
C LYS A 651 30.93 -14.67 -11.99
N ASP A 652 31.43 -15.09 -10.82
CA ASP A 652 32.35 -16.23 -10.71
C ASP A 652 31.64 -17.57 -10.96
N LEU A 653 30.34 -17.63 -10.62
CA LEU A 653 29.48 -18.77 -10.91
C LEU A 653 28.84 -18.71 -12.31
N ASP A 654 28.88 -17.54 -12.95
CA ASP A 654 28.23 -17.23 -14.23
C ASP A 654 26.73 -17.59 -14.27
N VAL A 655 26.04 -17.25 -13.17
CA VAL A 655 24.59 -17.44 -13.01
C VAL A 655 23.93 -16.16 -12.52
N GLY A 656 22.63 -16.03 -12.76
CA GLY A 656 21.85 -14.93 -12.20
C GLY A 656 20.35 -15.10 -12.38
N PHE A 657 19.60 -14.13 -11.86
CA PHE A 657 18.15 -14.12 -11.95
C PHE A 657 17.60 -12.71 -12.06
N VAL A 658 16.39 -12.63 -12.59
CA VAL A 658 15.56 -11.44 -12.63
C VAL A 658 14.17 -11.82 -12.14
N VAL A 659 13.64 -11.10 -11.15
CA VAL A 659 12.32 -11.35 -10.58
C VAL A 659 11.53 -10.06 -10.42
N PHE A 660 10.25 -10.11 -10.75
CA PHE A 660 9.27 -9.07 -10.50
C PHE A 660 8.08 -9.67 -9.75
N THR A 661 7.54 -8.91 -8.79
CA THR A 661 6.33 -9.26 -8.06
C THR A 661 5.42 -8.04 -7.95
N ASN A 662 4.11 -8.26 -8.10
CA ASN A 662 3.09 -7.23 -7.93
C ASN A 662 2.50 -7.27 -6.51
N SER A 663 3.38 -7.29 -5.50
CA SER A 663 2.97 -7.33 -4.09
C SER A 663 3.90 -6.53 -3.19
N SER A 664 3.32 -5.87 -2.18
CA SER A 664 4.03 -5.26 -1.06
C SER A 664 4.89 -6.24 -0.26
N ASN A 665 4.58 -7.54 -0.34
CA ASN A 665 5.30 -8.63 0.34
C ASN A 665 6.37 -9.32 -0.51
N GLY A 666 6.65 -8.81 -1.72
CA GLY A 666 7.58 -9.43 -2.68
C GLY A 666 9.00 -9.67 -2.15
N ASP A 667 9.48 -8.81 -1.25
CA ASP A 667 10.83 -8.90 -0.66
C ASP A 667 11.07 -10.25 0.05
N GLN A 668 10.03 -10.84 0.66
CA GLN A 668 10.11 -12.14 1.33
C GLN A 668 10.45 -13.27 0.35
N LEU A 669 9.86 -13.23 -0.85
CA LEU A 669 10.17 -14.19 -1.92
C LEU A 669 11.55 -13.91 -2.51
N HIS A 670 11.91 -12.65 -2.73
CA HIS A 670 13.19 -12.29 -3.36
C HIS A 670 14.40 -12.71 -2.52
N GLU A 671 14.37 -12.45 -1.21
CA GLU A 671 15.45 -12.87 -0.30
C GLU A 671 15.59 -14.39 -0.24
N ALA A 672 14.46 -15.10 -0.16
CA ALA A 672 14.45 -16.55 -0.17
C ALA A 672 14.88 -17.13 -1.52
N LEU A 673 14.55 -16.46 -2.63
CA LEU A 673 14.90 -16.88 -3.97
C LEU A 673 16.41 -16.81 -4.21
N ASP A 674 17.10 -15.75 -3.77
CA ASP A 674 18.57 -15.66 -3.86
C ASP A 674 19.24 -16.84 -3.13
N LYS A 675 18.74 -17.17 -1.93
CA LYS A 675 19.22 -18.32 -1.15
C LYS A 675 18.90 -19.64 -1.83
N TYR A 676 17.67 -19.81 -2.32
CA TYR A 676 17.21 -21.03 -2.96
C TYR A 676 17.99 -21.32 -4.26
N LEU A 677 18.26 -20.28 -5.05
CA LEU A 677 18.95 -20.40 -6.33
C LEU A 677 20.46 -20.52 -6.16
N VAL A 678 21.09 -19.72 -5.30
CA VAL A 678 22.55 -19.58 -5.32
C VAL A 678 23.20 -19.94 -3.99
N THR A 679 22.88 -19.23 -2.90
CA THR A 679 23.71 -19.33 -1.69
C THR A 679 23.44 -20.58 -0.86
N GLY A 680 22.26 -21.20 -0.99
CA GLY A 680 21.78 -22.23 -0.08
C GLY A 680 21.61 -21.72 1.36
N LYS A 681 21.47 -22.65 2.29
CA LYS A 681 21.55 -22.40 3.73
C LYS A 681 22.98 -22.03 4.10
N LEU A 682 23.18 -20.79 4.52
CA LEU A 682 24.44 -20.38 5.14
C LEU A 682 24.52 -21.07 6.50
N LYS A 683 25.57 -21.87 6.74
CA LYS A 683 25.86 -22.37 8.09
C LYS A 683 26.15 -21.17 8.97
N ASP A 684 25.46 -21.07 10.11
CA ASP A 684 25.83 -20.10 11.14
C ASP A 684 27.26 -20.44 11.57
N THR A 685 28.23 -19.59 11.24
CA THR A 685 29.63 -19.74 11.66
C THR A 685 29.82 -19.39 13.14
N LYS A 686 28.87 -19.81 13.99
CA LYS A 686 28.91 -19.70 15.45
C LYS A 686 29.11 -21.06 16.15
N GLU A 687 29.19 -22.14 15.39
CA GLU A 687 29.88 -23.37 15.78
C GLU A 687 31.33 -23.28 15.30
#